data_AF-A0A9W8R356-F1
#
_entry.id   AF-A0A9W8R356-F1
#
_cell.length_a   1.000
_cell.length_b   1.000
_cell.length_c   1.000
_cell.angle_alpha   90.00
_cell.angle_beta   90.00
_cell.angle_gamma   90.00
#
_symmetry.space_group_name_H-M   'P 1'
#
loop_
_entity.id
_entity.type
_entity.pdbx_description
1 polymer ?
#
loop_
_entity_poly.entity_id
_entity_poly.type
_entity_poly.pdbx_seq_one_letter_code
_entity_poly.pdbx_strand_id
1 'polypeptide(L)'
;MAHDNGPSEEAQPVATSNKSFEYPPKLKSGEYLPEIPDETELFALKDALYKGFNPNTVWLEEDVLETFKLRDDESASNDRMEWKCWNTPLHRSLRCFDFESARLLVQHGADVNLLNSYGLTALQESIERQNEGAVKFLVKHGADLDKDEAGDRVPLHRALASGNIDIFCLLVESGADLSASSHFEWSIVDLAILAQHQVALDILLLRDPELKPSPLLSNKSRDGGEVTPAAARELLAVATSRQFLPSRELYEVYSQVMLSMKDIHQTGDMSFVDSVYQALYEAAGITRPTKRETLCEQCSSFQSRVLGVRFRGKEEESTISFQIHDSRDELNECAKTCRLCGLAADLLDNAEKENPEDMSDEMNKSGLSEGASYASHITFTLCDQWGETVLVIQDSKMELEGNLGGDSVSERLVFDYHETPGEDTTTGSPQAMNVAREWLHQCRDAPGHAICQQSYQRGDSNKTLPVRVLNLTEEGCDPYLIEGRAMDGPYCALSYCWGDLGTTNTITTKANFSQYLGGIPMDTLPTFIQEAIQTARSLGYQYLWIDALCIIQDDDQDWDREASKMSDVYSNADLTISSLVAKDCHDNLFQPRMLRVAQPVPLNYWLPKSQRPEWKPGVVHQQAVFPFWTLSTESAPGGFTLPGRVTVNGPISARGWTLQEQLLSTRVLYFGPGYLYWECLCAMSVDADPSTSIMSRFAGGFAAFDVNQRAHLKCTIKGMPSPATDDDLQDSPYSVWQALLKEFTSRSLSKSSDRIPAVLALAKSLEKTVEGEFIGGIWKGARLLESLCWKSQEKDNQEPGAPSWSWASVGGQVDFNYLSREAFHEPVPMATVVSVDVEANQAQSHVSGSVTLRGTLHWKKITPSSDEDAKSPFAAIDALDRQADLTEHCYAFDLVAFEKGPLYEWHGRSMWSDVGGRPPSVIRLLLQPVDQAGDSHVFRRVGISMEHGDERQRLDDLRAPRKGVGPPTGTWAHIEWSKTDQVITIV
;
A
#
# COMPACT_ATOMS: atom_id res chain seq x y z
N MET A 1 58.11 39.90 -55.80
CA MET A 1 58.56 40.05 -57.21
C MET A 1 57.52 39.38 -58.08
N ALA A 2 56.99 40.15 -59.05
CA ALA A 2 56.31 39.78 -60.29
C ALA A 2 55.18 38.70 -60.28
N HIS A 3 53.98 39.18 -60.62
CA HIS A 3 53.06 38.70 -61.69
C HIS A 3 53.58 37.50 -62.53
N ASP A 4 52.75 36.54 -62.98
CA ASP A 4 51.66 36.79 -63.93
C ASP A 4 50.79 35.54 -64.19
N ASN A 5 49.51 35.79 -64.49
CA ASN A 5 48.54 35.15 -65.42
C ASN A 5 48.47 33.62 -65.65
N GLY A 6 47.22 33.10 -65.69
CA GLY A 6 46.83 31.74 -66.09
C GLY A 6 47.10 31.39 -67.58
N PRO A 7 46.51 30.30 -68.17
CA PRO A 7 45.09 29.95 -68.05
C PRO A 7 44.70 28.43 -68.06
N SER A 8 43.40 28.21 -67.80
CA SER A 8 42.42 27.20 -68.28
C SER A 8 42.81 25.77 -68.74
N GLU A 9 41.98 24.84 -68.23
CA GLU A 9 41.39 23.64 -68.87
C GLU A 9 42.31 22.54 -69.42
N GLU A 10 42.28 21.37 -68.78
CA GLU A 10 41.73 20.12 -69.35
C GLU A 10 41.75 18.99 -68.32
N ALA A 11 40.72 18.16 -68.35
CA ALA A 11 40.40 17.09 -67.41
C ALA A 11 41.15 15.78 -67.69
N GLN A 12 41.33 14.94 -66.66
CA GLN A 12 41.34 13.45 -66.69
C GLN A 12 41.68 12.86 -65.29
N PRO A 13 41.37 11.58 -64.99
CA PRO A 13 40.06 10.91 -65.06
C PRO A 13 39.70 10.21 -63.72
N VAL A 14 38.46 9.72 -63.66
CA VAL A 14 37.83 9.01 -62.54
C VAL A 14 38.43 7.61 -62.32
N ALA A 15 38.73 7.29 -61.06
CA ALA A 15 38.82 5.93 -60.55
C ALA A 15 38.00 5.84 -59.25
N THR A 16 36.98 4.99 -59.26
CA THR A 16 36.17 4.62 -58.11
C THR A 16 36.97 3.68 -57.19
N SER A 17 37.08 4.02 -55.91
CA SER A 17 37.56 3.09 -54.89
C SER A 17 36.78 3.27 -53.57
N ASN A 18 36.36 2.14 -53.03
CA ASN A 18 35.70 1.93 -51.75
C ASN A 18 36.31 2.77 -50.61
N LYS A 19 35.45 3.45 -49.85
CA LYS A 19 35.71 3.74 -48.44
C LYS A 19 34.58 3.19 -47.60
N SER A 20 34.93 2.18 -46.81
CA SER A 20 34.19 1.63 -45.69
C SER A 20 33.76 2.72 -44.71
N PHE A 21 32.48 2.79 -44.40
CA PHE A 21 31.98 3.50 -43.23
C PHE A 21 32.24 2.62 -42.00
N GLU A 22 33.23 2.97 -41.18
CA GLU A 22 33.42 2.34 -39.87
C GLU A 22 32.48 3.00 -38.85
N TYR A 23 31.67 2.19 -38.16
CA TYR A 23 30.78 2.62 -37.08
C TYR A 23 31.52 2.68 -35.73
N PRO A 24 31.19 3.63 -34.83
CA PRO A 24 31.78 3.72 -33.50
C PRO A 24 31.23 2.66 -32.51
N PRO A 25 31.93 2.38 -31.39
CA PRO A 25 31.65 1.24 -30.51
C PRO A 25 30.42 1.40 -29.60
N LYS A 26 29.75 0.27 -29.31
CA LYS A 26 28.54 0.13 -28.48
C LYS A 26 28.76 0.56 -27.02
N LEU A 27 27.84 1.36 -26.46
CA LEU A 27 27.78 1.73 -25.03
C LEU A 27 26.59 1.06 -24.32
N LYS A 28 26.71 0.82 -23.00
CA LYS A 28 25.69 0.13 -22.16
C LYS A 28 24.67 1.12 -21.58
N SER A 29 23.41 0.69 -21.49
CA SER A 29 22.22 1.50 -21.16
C SER A 29 21.87 1.54 -19.66
N GLY A 30 21.47 2.72 -19.17
CA GLY A 30 20.81 2.91 -17.86
C GLY A 30 20.14 4.30 -17.76
N GLU A 31 18.86 4.29 -17.37
CA GLU A 31 17.98 5.36 -16.83
C GLU A 31 17.75 6.66 -17.63
N TYR A 32 16.48 6.99 -17.96
CA TYR A 32 16.03 8.38 -18.23
C TYR A 32 14.50 8.57 -18.05
N LEU A 33 14.12 9.69 -17.41
CA LEU A 33 12.77 10.22 -17.14
C LEU A 33 12.22 11.07 -18.31
N PRO A 34 10.89 11.29 -18.43
CA PRO A 34 10.31 12.18 -19.44
C PRO A 34 10.20 13.64 -18.96
N GLU A 35 10.64 14.59 -19.80
CA GLU A 35 10.43 16.04 -19.62
C GLU A 35 9.47 16.60 -20.68
N ILE A 36 8.73 17.64 -20.30
CA ILE A 36 7.69 18.34 -21.07
C ILE A 36 8.36 19.26 -22.11
N PRO A 37 7.83 19.41 -23.34
CA PRO A 37 8.44 20.27 -24.37
C PRO A 37 8.34 21.76 -24.01
N ASP A 38 9.48 22.46 -24.08
CA ASP A 38 9.58 23.92 -24.01
C ASP A 38 9.27 24.55 -25.38
N GLU A 39 8.47 25.63 -25.43
CA GLU A 39 8.13 26.38 -26.66
C GLU A 39 9.39 26.90 -27.39
N THR A 40 10.50 27.03 -26.66
CA THR A 40 11.81 27.42 -27.18
C THR A 40 12.40 26.39 -28.16
N GLU A 41 12.18 25.08 -27.96
CA GLU A 41 12.73 24.02 -28.83
C GLU A 41 12.04 23.97 -30.21
N LEU A 42 10.72 24.12 -30.25
CA LEU A 42 9.94 24.12 -31.50
C LEU A 42 10.27 25.34 -32.37
N PHE A 43 10.50 26.50 -31.75
CA PHE A 43 10.97 27.69 -32.47
C PHE A 43 12.37 27.45 -33.06
N ALA A 44 13.24 26.80 -32.29
CA ALA A 44 14.59 26.52 -32.72
C ALA A 44 14.65 25.57 -33.93
N LEU A 45 13.84 24.52 -33.89
CA LEU A 45 13.68 23.56 -34.98
C LEU A 45 13.15 24.21 -36.27
N LYS A 46 12.13 25.08 -36.15
CA LYS A 46 11.56 25.83 -37.29
C LYS A 46 12.62 26.68 -37.96
N ASP A 47 13.36 27.47 -37.20
CA ASP A 47 14.38 28.37 -37.72
C ASP A 47 15.53 27.60 -38.41
N ALA A 48 16.00 26.49 -37.82
CA ALA A 48 17.03 25.63 -38.42
C ALA A 48 16.58 25.06 -39.78
N LEU A 49 15.34 24.55 -39.89
CA LEU A 49 14.79 24.03 -41.14
C LEU A 49 14.64 25.14 -42.21
N TYR A 50 14.21 26.34 -41.82
CA TYR A 50 14.15 27.49 -42.74
C TYR A 50 15.52 27.99 -43.19
N LYS A 51 16.56 27.77 -42.38
CA LYS A 51 17.97 28.07 -42.72
C LYS A 51 18.65 26.98 -43.55
N GLY A 52 17.94 25.91 -43.92
CA GLY A 52 18.41 24.89 -44.86
C GLY A 52 19.10 23.67 -44.23
N PHE A 53 18.93 23.46 -42.91
CA PHE A 53 19.43 22.24 -42.27
C PHE A 53 18.72 21.00 -42.83
N ASN A 54 19.50 19.95 -43.09
CA ASN A 54 18.96 18.69 -43.55
C ASN A 54 18.31 17.94 -42.37
N PRO A 55 17.00 17.61 -42.41
CA PRO A 55 16.35 16.87 -41.34
C PRO A 55 16.79 15.39 -41.26
N ASN A 56 17.54 14.91 -42.26
CA ASN A 56 18.06 13.54 -42.35
C ASN A 56 19.51 13.39 -41.87
N THR A 57 20.09 14.44 -41.31
CA THR A 57 21.43 14.38 -40.68
C THR A 57 21.30 14.49 -39.16
N VAL A 58 22.25 13.92 -38.44
CA VAL A 58 22.37 14.14 -36.99
C VAL A 58 22.77 15.60 -36.77
N TRP A 59 22.06 16.32 -35.90
CA TRP A 59 22.41 17.70 -35.52
C TRP A 59 23.28 17.66 -34.27
N LEU A 60 24.45 18.31 -34.31
CA LEU A 60 25.29 18.50 -33.13
C LEU A 60 24.86 19.76 -32.37
N GLU A 61 25.15 19.79 -31.07
CA GLU A 61 24.93 20.95 -30.19
C GLU A 61 25.51 22.24 -30.78
N GLU A 62 26.73 22.12 -31.32
CA GLU A 62 27.52 23.20 -31.88
C GLU A 62 26.86 23.81 -33.12
N ASP A 63 26.30 22.96 -34.01
CA ASP A 63 25.68 23.37 -35.27
C ASP A 63 24.40 24.20 -35.04
N VAL A 64 23.67 23.88 -33.97
CA VAL A 64 22.41 24.55 -33.66
C VAL A 64 22.63 25.77 -32.77
N LEU A 65 23.54 25.72 -31.79
CA LEU A 65 23.84 26.86 -30.89
C LEU A 65 24.56 28.02 -31.60
N GLU A 66 25.46 27.77 -32.56
CA GLU A 66 26.06 28.85 -33.39
C GLU A 66 24.99 29.67 -34.13
N THR A 67 23.85 29.04 -34.41
CA THR A 67 22.75 29.61 -35.18
C THR A 67 21.82 30.49 -34.33
N PHE A 68 21.82 30.34 -32.99
CA PHE A 68 20.89 31.03 -32.09
C PHE A 68 21.34 32.40 -31.55
N LYS A 69 22.64 32.75 -31.56
CA LYS A 69 23.17 33.99 -30.92
C LYS A 69 22.42 34.39 -29.64
N LEU A 70 22.12 33.43 -28.76
CA LEU A 70 21.44 33.68 -27.51
C LEU A 70 22.47 34.17 -26.47
N ARG A 71 22.48 35.49 -26.28
CA ARG A 71 22.87 36.31 -25.11
C ARG A 71 24.04 35.86 -24.21
N ASP A 72 25.02 36.76 -24.07
CA ASP A 72 26.09 36.78 -23.06
C ASP A 72 25.56 36.92 -21.61
N ASP A 73 24.94 35.89 -21.03
CA ASP A 73 24.64 35.87 -19.59
C ASP A 73 25.24 34.61 -18.92
N GLU A 74 26.25 34.82 -18.09
CA GLU A 74 27.03 33.78 -17.40
C GLU A 74 26.26 33.09 -16.25
N SER A 75 24.96 33.31 -16.08
CA SER A 75 24.17 32.76 -14.97
C SER A 75 23.37 31.48 -15.28
N ALA A 76 23.45 30.94 -16.51
CA ALA A 76 22.73 29.71 -16.92
C ALA A 76 23.66 28.46 -16.95
N SER A 77 24.55 28.31 -15.97
CA SER A 77 25.63 27.31 -16.03
C SER A 77 25.42 26.02 -15.24
N ASN A 78 24.25 25.77 -14.64
CA ASN A 78 24.05 24.55 -13.83
C ASN A 78 22.88 23.61 -14.17
N ASP A 79 22.07 23.90 -15.20
CA ASP A 79 21.11 22.95 -15.79
C ASP A 79 21.26 22.93 -17.34
N ARG A 80 22.51 22.83 -17.81
CA ARG A 80 22.78 22.62 -19.24
C ARG A 80 22.40 21.19 -19.61
N MET A 81 21.22 21.06 -20.18
CA MET A 81 20.70 19.88 -20.87
C MET A 81 21.72 19.40 -21.91
N GLU A 82 22.57 18.43 -21.56
CA GLU A 82 23.58 17.89 -22.47
C GLU A 82 22.89 17.41 -23.76
N TRP A 83 23.21 18.03 -24.89
CA TRP A 83 22.69 17.66 -26.20
C TRP A 83 23.40 16.37 -26.65
N LYS A 84 23.04 15.25 -26.04
CA LYS A 84 23.70 13.96 -26.31
C LYS A 84 23.47 13.57 -27.78
N CYS A 85 24.55 13.68 -28.53
CA CYS A 85 24.78 13.45 -29.94
C CYS A 85 24.50 12.01 -30.43
N TRP A 86 23.22 11.60 -30.57
CA TRP A 86 22.94 10.20 -30.98
C TRP A 86 21.72 9.98 -31.91
N ASN A 87 20.86 10.98 -32.16
CA ASN A 87 19.58 10.79 -32.86
C ASN A 87 19.34 11.80 -33.99
N THR A 88 18.65 11.40 -35.06
CA THR A 88 18.12 12.38 -36.06
C THR A 88 17.07 13.25 -35.37
N PRO A 89 16.79 14.48 -35.88
CA PRO A 89 15.76 15.34 -35.31
C PRO A 89 14.43 14.62 -35.11
N LEU A 90 14.05 13.74 -36.05
CA LEU A 90 12.81 12.96 -35.99
C LEU A 90 12.81 11.95 -34.82
N HIS A 91 13.93 11.24 -34.59
CA HIS A 91 14.05 10.33 -33.44
C HIS A 91 13.94 11.08 -32.12
N ARG A 92 14.54 12.28 -32.00
CA ARG A 92 14.44 13.12 -30.80
C ARG A 92 12.99 13.56 -30.56
N SER A 93 12.34 14.14 -31.58
CA SER A 93 10.96 14.61 -31.45
C SER A 93 10.01 13.50 -31.00
N LEU A 94 10.11 12.31 -31.60
CA LEU A 94 9.28 11.17 -31.22
C LEU A 94 9.65 10.60 -29.84
N ARG A 95 10.94 10.62 -29.47
CA ARG A 95 11.39 10.25 -28.12
C ARG A 95 10.85 11.19 -27.04
N CYS A 96 10.72 12.48 -27.32
CA CYS A 96 10.22 13.49 -26.39
C CYS A 96 8.71 13.74 -26.52
N PHE A 97 7.96 12.89 -27.24
CA PHE A 97 6.52 13.05 -27.50
C PHE A 97 6.12 14.37 -28.20
N ASP A 98 7.08 15.02 -28.86
CA ASP A 98 6.86 16.26 -29.61
C ASP A 98 6.41 15.96 -31.05
N PHE A 99 5.12 15.66 -31.19
CA PHE A 99 4.51 15.32 -32.47
C PHE A 99 4.41 16.51 -33.44
N GLU A 100 4.45 17.74 -32.95
CA GLU A 100 4.39 18.92 -33.81
C GLU A 100 5.74 19.18 -34.48
N SER A 101 6.84 19.03 -33.73
CA SER A 101 8.18 18.98 -34.32
C SER A 101 8.35 17.81 -35.28
N ALA A 102 7.87 16.61 -34.92
CA ALA A 102 7.91 15.44 -35.80
C ALA A 102 7.14 15.68 -37.10
N ARG A 103 5.94 16.29 -37.03
CA ARG A 103 5.14 16.66 -38.20
C ARG A 103 5.87 17.64 -39.10
N LEU A 104 6.49 18.67 -38.52
CA LEU A 104 7.25 19.67 -39.25
C LEU A 104 8.47 19.04 -39.96
N LEU A 105 9.19 18.17 -39.28
CA LEU A 105 10.35 17.47 -39.85
C LEU A 105 9.96 16.61 -41.05
N VAL A 106 8.88 15.82 -40.93
CA VAL A 106 8.36 15.02 -42.06
C VAL A 106 7.90 15.90 -43.22
N GLN A 107 7.25 17.04 -42.94
CA GLN A 107 6.88 18.02 -43.98
C GLN A 107 8.10 18.61 -44.71
N HIS A 108 9.23 18.74 -44.03
CA HIS A 108 10.50 19.22 -44.58
C HIS A 108 11.39 18.08 -45.15
N GLY A 109 10.86 16.87 -45.30
CA GLY A 109 11.54 15.76 -45.98
C GLY A 109 12.36 14.84 -45.08
N ALA A 110 12.04 14.78 -43.79
CA ALA A 110 12.60 13.75 -42.91
C ALA A 110 12.21 12.34 -43.37
N ASP A 111 13.20 11.47 -43.53
CA ASP A 111 13.05 10.06 -43.83
C ASP A 111 12.70 9.30 -42.54
N VAL A 112 11.45 8.80 -42.49
CA VAL A 112 10.88 8.06 -41.37
C VAL A 112 11.55 6.71 -41.12
N ASN A 113 12.31 6.21 -42.10
CA ASN A 113 12.99 4.91 -42.06
C ASN A 113 14.50 5.03 -41.85
N LEU A 114 15.00 6.25 -41.61
CA LEU A 114 16.40 6.47 -41.34
C LEU A 114 16.80 5.82 -40.01
N LEU A 115 18.04 5.33 -39.94
CA LEU A 115 18.56 4.72 -38.71
C LEU A 115 19.22 5.76 -37.81
N ASN A 116 19.00 5.64 -36.50
CA ASN A 116 19.79 6.35 -35.50
C ASN A 116 21.16 5.69 -35.30
N SER A 117 21.98 6.25 -34.40
CA SER A 117 23.32 5.73 -34.08
C SER A 117 23.33 4.33 -33.44
N TYR A 118 22.18 3.84 -32.96
CA TYR A 118 22.00 2.48 -32.46
C TYR A 118 21.59 1.48 -33.56
N GLY A 119 21.48 1.94 -34.81
CA GLY A 119 21.02 1.13 -35.94
C GLY A 119 19.52 0.86 -35.90
N LEU A 120 18.73 1.72 -35.25
CA LEU A 120 17.27 1.56 -35.13
C LEU A 120 16.53 2.57 -35.98
N THR A 121 15.43 2.12 -36.58
CA THR A 121 14.43 3.04 -37.13
C THR A 121 13.68 3.75 -36.00
N ALA A 122 13.09 4.91 -36.32
CA ALA A 122 12.23 5.61 -35.39
C ALA A 122 11.06 4.73 -34.93
N LEU A 123 10.60 3.81 -35.78
CA LEU A 123 9.53 2.84 -35.47
C LEU A 123 10.00 1.85 -34.40
N GLN A 124 11.17 1.25 -34.58
CA GLN A 124 11.74 0.30 -33.60
C GLN A 124 12.01 0.95 -32.25
N GLU A 125 12.57 2.17 -32.23
CA GLU A 125 12.79 2.93 -30.98
C GLU A 125 11.44 3.28 -30.31
N SER A 126 10.42 3.63 -31.09
CA SER A 126 9.07 3.91 -30.57
C SER A 126 8.42 2.67 -29.95
N ILE A 127 8.63 1.48 -30.55
CA ILE A 127 8.14 0.20 -30.01
C ILE A 127 8.88 -0.14 -28.70
N GLU A 128 10.21 -0.01 -28.65
CA GLU A 128 11.01 -0.24 -27.42
C GLU A 128 10.57 0.66 -26.27
N ARG A 129 10.20 1.91 -26.59
CA ARG A 129 9.72 2.90 -25.62
C ARG A 129 8.21 2.79 -25.34
N GLN A 130 7.52 1.85 -25.98
CA GLN A 130 6.07 1.70 -25.89
C GLN A 130 5.29 2.98 -26.27
N ASN A 131 5.88 3.83 -27.12
CA ASN A 131 5.28 5.08 -27.58
C ASN A 131 4.38 4.83 -28.79
N GLU A 132 3.15 4.43 -28.52
CA GLU A 132 2.13 4.16 -29.53
C GLU A 132 1.77 5.40 -30.37
N GLY A 133 1.77 6.60 -29.78
CA GLY A 133 1.54 7.85 -30.52
C GLY A 133 2.55 8.02 -31.65
N ALA A 134 3.82 7.72 -31.35
CA ALA A 134 4.90 7.71 -32.34
C ALA A 134 4.76 6.56 -33.34
N VAL A 135 4.38 5.36 -32.92
CA VAL A 135 4.11 4.24 -33.84
C VAL A 135 2.98 4.61 -34.82
N LYS A 136 1.84 5.13 -34.35
CA LYS A 136 0.74 5.60 -35.20
C LYS A 136 1.17 6.71 -36.15
N PHE A 137 1.94 7.67 -35.63
CA PHE A 137 2.50 8.75 -36.44
C PHE A 137 3.37 8.19 -37.57
N LEU A 138 4.29 7.29 -37.26
CA LEU A 138 5.23 6.70 -38.21
C LEU A 138 4.52 5.82 -39.24
N VAL A 139 3.61 4.93 -38.81
CA VAL A 139 2.76 4.12 -39.69
C VAL A 139 2.00 5.02 -40.67
N LYS A 140 1.37 6.10 -40.18
CA LYS A 140 0.62 7.05 -41.01
C LYS A 140 1.50 7.76 -42.05
N HIS A 141 2.78 7.97 -41.76
CA HIS A 141 3.73 8.63 -42.66
C HIS A 141 4.59 7.63 -43.45
N GLY A 142 4.17 6.36 -43.55
CA GLY A 142 4.79 5.38 -44.45
C GLY A 142 6.07 4.74 -43.90
N ALA A 143 6.19 4.61 -42.58
CA ALA A 143 7.26 3.81 -42.00
C ALA A 143 7.19 2.36 -42.49
N ASP A 144 8.35 1.83 -42.83
CA ASP A 144 8.54 0.44 -43.22
C ASP A 144 8.45 -0.43 -41.96
N LEU A 145 7.40 -1.25 -41.91
CA LEU A 145 7.05 -2.08 -40.76
C LEU A 145 7.94 -3.32 -40.64
N ASP A 146 8.71 -3.62 -41.69
CA ASP A 146 9.50 -4.84 -41.81
C ASP A 146 11.00 -4.54 -41.94
N LYS A 147 11.40 -3.26 -41.95
CA LYS A 147 12.80 -2.85 -42.06
C LYS A 147 13.65 -3.38 -40.89
N ASP A 148 14.63 -4.22 -41.22
CA ASP A 148 15.65 -4.73 -40.29
C ASP A 148 17.05 -4.68 -40.93
N GLU A 149 17.85 -3.66 -40.59
CA GLU A 149 19.24 -3.53 -41.05
C GLU A 149 20.27 -4.13 -40.05
N ALA A 150 19.87 -4.34 -38.78
CA ALA A 150 20.76 -4.87 -37.74
C ALA A 150 20.64 -6.38 -37.54
N GLY A 151 19.67 -7.02 -38.22
CA GLY A 151 19.50 -8.47 -38.27
C GLY A 151 19.04 -9.09 -36.95
N ASP A 152 18.31 -8.36 -36.10
CA ASP A 152 17.88 -8.84 -34.77
C ASP A 152 16.48 -8.30 -34.39
N ARG A 153 15.79 -7.57 -35.27
CA ARG A 153 14.82 -6.55 -34.81
C ARG A 153 13.60 -6.34 -35.72
N VAL A 154 12.91 -7.40 -36.16
CA VAL A 154 11.60 -7.24 -36.82
C VAL A 154 10.62 -6.49 -35.88
N PRO A 155 10.06 -5.33 -36.27
CA PRO A 155 9.19 -4.51 -35.43
C PRO A 155 8.03 -5.28 -34.80
N LEU A 156 7.39 -6.18 -35.56
CA LEU A 156 6.28 -7.01 -35.09
C LEU A 156 6.68 -7.98 -33.96
N HIS A 157 7.83 -8.64 -34.08
CA HIS A 157 8.35 -9.56 -33.07
C HIS A 157 8.68 -8.82 -31.77
N ARG A 158 9.19 -7.60 -31.90
CA ARG A 158 9.48 -6.74 -30.76
C ARG A 158 8.22 -6.22 -30.06
N ALA A 159 7.19 -5.89 -30.81
CA ALA A 159 5.91 -5.51 -30.24
C ALA A 159 5.34 -6.63 -29.37
N LEU A 160 5.38 -7.88 -29.84
CA LEU A 160 4.98 -9.05 -29.07
C LEU A 160 5.86 -9.28 -27.83
N ALA A 161 7.19 -9.21 -27.99
CA ALA A 161 8.13 -9.38 -26.88
C ALA A 161 8.03 -8.27 -25.82
N SER A 162 7.67 -7.05 -26.21
CA SER A 162 7.42 -5.95 -25.28
C SER A 162 6.11 -6.11 -24.48
N GLY A 163 5.27 -7.09 -24.82
CA GLY A 163 3.97 -7.32 -24.20
C GLY A 163 2.90 -6.27 -24.57
N ASN A 164 3.18 -5.37 -25.50
CA ASN A 164 2.25 -4.32 -25.92
C ASN A 164 1.38 -4.81 -27.09
N ILE A 165 0.24 -5.44 -26.76
CA ILE A 165 -0.66 -6.01 -27.76
C ILE A 165 -1.25 -4.96 -28.70
N ASP A 166 -1.34 -3.70 -28.28
CA ASP A 166 -1.95 -2.68 -29.13
C ASP A 166 -1.02 -2.24 -30.24
N ILE A 167 0.26 -2.06 -29.93
CA ILE A 167 1.29 -1.84 -30.94
C ILE A 167 1.37 -3.07 -31.84
N PHE A 168 1.28 -4.29 -31.28
CA PHE A 168 1.23 -5.52 -32.05
C PHE A 168 0.03 -5.56 -33.01
N CYS A 169 -1.19 -5.35 -32.52
CA CYS A 169 -2.41 -5.24 -33.33
C CYS A 169 -2.27 -4.18 -34.40
N LEU A 170 -1.77 -2.99 -34.05
CA LEU A 170 -1.60 -1.89 -34.99
C LEU A 170 -0.66 -2.27 -36.14
N LEU A 171 0.45 -2.95 -35.85
CA LEU A 171 1.37 -3.43 -36.89
C LEU A 171 0.73 -4.52 -37.76
N VAL A 172 0.02 -5.49 -37.17
CA VAL A 172 -0.72 -6.54 -37.90
C VAL A 172 -1.80 -5.94 -38.82
N GLU A 173 -2.60 -5.01 -38.31
CA GLU A 173 -3.66 -4.34 -39.07
C GLU A 173 -3.09 -3.43 -40.16
N SER A 174 -1.90 -2.85 -39.93
CA SER A 174 -1.19 -2.02 -40.91
C SER A 174 -0.41 -2.82 -41.96
N GLY A 175 -0.49 -4.16 -41.92
CA GLY A 175 0.03 -5.05 -42.95
C GLY A 175 1.50 -5.44 -42.78
N ALA A 176 2.03 -5.45 -41.55
CA ALA A 176 3.34 -6.04 -41.27
C ALA A 176 3.42 -7.51 -41.71
N ASP A 177 4.59 -7.95 -42.16
CA ASP A 177 4.80 -9.32 -42.65
C ASP A 177 4.72 -10.32 -41.48
N LEU A 178 3.68 -11.15 -41.49
CA LEU A 178 3.45 -12.19 -40.48
C LEU A 178 4.28 -13.46 -40.73
N SER A 179 4.86 -13.59 -41.93
CA SER A 179 5.67 -14.75 -42.34
C SER A 179 7.17 -14.56 -42.08
N ALA A 180 7.57 -13.34 -41.71
CA ALA A 180 8.94 -13.02 -41.35
C ALA A 180 9.41 -13.88 -40.17
N SER A 181 10.63 -14.38 -40.27
CA SER A 181 11.31 -15.06 -39.16
C SER A 181 12.37 -14.14 -38.57
N SER A 182 12.55 -14.22 -37.26
CA SER A 182 13.70 -13.62 -36.60
C SER A 182 15.01 -14.26 -37.08
N HIS A 183 16.14 -13.62 -36.79
CA HIS A 183 17.47 -14.12 -37.10
C HIS A 183 17.79 -15.49 -36.44
N PHE A 184 17.05 -15.90 -35.41
CA PHE A 184 17.18 -17.20 -34.76
C PHE A 184 16.11 -18.22 -35.19
N GLU A 185 15.50 -18.04 -36.37
CA GLU A 185 14.51 -18.96 -36.97
C GLU A 185 13.12 -18.96 -36.27
N TRP A 186 12.91 -18.17 -35.20
CA TRP A 186 11.59 -17.99 -34.58
C TRP A 186 10.63 -17.26 -35.52
N SER A 187 9.47 -17.86 -35.83
CA SER A 187 8.35 -17.11 -36.39
C SER A 187 7.61 -16.36 -35.28
N ILE A 188 6.77 -15.41 -35.70
CA ILE A 188 5.87 -14.71 -34.78
C ILE A 188 4.89 -15.67 -34.08
N VAL A 189 4.50 -16.77 -34.74
CA VAL A 189 3.64 -17.81 -34.18
C VAL A 189 4.37 -18.58 -33.08
N ASP A 190 5.63 -18.93 -33.29
CA ASP A 190 6.43 -19.64 -32.28
C ASP A 190 6.60 -18.81 -31.01
N LEU A 191 6.83 -17.50 -31.17
CA LEU A 191 6.96 -16.59 -30.04
C LEU A 191 5.63 -16.37 -29.32
N ALA A 192 4.50 -16.32 -30.04
CA ALA A 192 3.18 -16.22 -29.42
C ALA A 192 2.87 -17.46 -28.56
N ILE A 193 3.23 -18.65 -29.05
CA ILE A 193 3.09 -19.92 -28.32
C ILE A 193 3.99 -19.94 -27.08
N LEU A 194 5.28 -19.61 -27.24
CA LEU A 194 6.21 -19.59 -26.12
C LEU A 194 5.84 -18.53 -25.08
N ALA A 195 5.39 -17.36 -25.48
CA ALA A 195 4.95 -16.32 -24.55
C ALA A 195 3.61 -16.64 -23.86
N GLN A 196 2.98 -17.79 -24.17
CA GLN A 196 1.62 -18.15 -23.74
C GLN A 196 0.59 -17.05 -24.07
N HIS A 197 0.84 -16.26 -25.11
CA HIS A 197 0.05 -15.08 -25.43
C HIS A 197 -1.10 -15.44 -26.38
N GLN A 198 -2.11 -16.14 -25.87
CA GLN A 198 -3.24 -16.66 -26.66
C GLN A 198 -3.89 -15.58 -27.54
N VAL A 199 -4.09 -14.38 -26.99
CA VAL A 199 -4.69 -13.26 -27.74
C VAL A 199 -3.88 -12.91 -29.00
N ALA A 200 -2.55 -12.95 -28.94
CA ALA A 200 -1.70 -12.67 -30.09
C ALA A 200 -1.80 -13.79 -31.13
N LEU A 201 -1.88 -15.04 -30.67
CA LEU A 201 -2.07 -16.20 -31.54
C LEU A 201 -3.43 -16.13 -32.27
N ASP A 202 -4.50 -15.80 -31.56
CA ASP A 202 -5.84 -15.63 -32.15
C ASP A 202 -5.87 -14.50 -33.18
N ILE A 203 -5.20 -13.37 -32.91
CA ILE A 203 -5.09 -12.25 -33.86
C ILE A 203 -4.34 -12.66 -35.13
N LEU A 204 -3.23 -13.40 -34.98
CA LEU A 204 -2.46 -13.90 -36.11
C LEU A 204 -3.29 -14.86 -36.97
N LEU A 205 -3.95 -15.84 -36.33
CA LEU A 205 -4.78 -16.84 -37.01
C LEU A 205 -6.06 -16.24 -37.62
N LEU A 206 -6.63 -15.21 -36.98
CA LEU A 206 -7.75 -14.46 -37.55
C LEU A 206 -7.33 -13.72 -38.84
N ARG A 207 -6.08 -13.27 -38.91
CA ARG A 207 -5.55 -12.52 -40.06
C ARG A 207 -5.08 -13.44 -41.18
N ASP A 208 -4.41 -14.53 -40.85
CA ASP A 208 -3.96 -15.58 -41.76
C ASP A 208 -4.13 -16.97 -41.10
N PRO A 209 -5.23 -17.69 -41.44
CA PRO A 209 -5.51 -19.01 -40.87
C PRO A 209 -4.51 -20.11 -41.24
N GLU A 210 -3.67 -19.89 -42.26
CA GLU A 210 -2.69 -20.89 -42.73
C GLU A 210 -1.34 -20.80 -41.98
N LEU A 211 -1.18 -19.81 -41.09
CA LEU A 211 0.03 -19.64 -40.28
C LEU A 211 0.28 -20.86 -39.38
N LYS A 212 1.52 -21.37 -39.43
CA LYS A 212 1.96 -22.53 -38.65
C LYS A 212 3.30 -22.25 -37.96
N PRO A 213 3.57 -22.88 -36.80
CA PRO A 213 4.89 -22.88 -36.16
C PRO A 213 6.01 -23.24 -37.13
N SER A 214 7.13 -22.52 -37.09
CA SER A 214 8.28 -22.74 -37.98
C SER A 214 8.80 -24.18 -37.99
N PRO A 215 8.87 -24.90 -36.85
CA PRO A 215 9.31 -26.30 -36.82
C PRO A 215 8.49 -27.24 -37.73
N LEU A 216 7.23 -26.90 -38.01
CA LEU A 216 6.33 -27.71 -38.84
C LEU A 216 6.44 -27.39 -40.33
N LEU A 217 7.08 -26.28 -40.68
CA LEU A 217 7.30 -25.82 -42.06
C LEU A 217 8.69 -26.22 -42.61
N SER A 218 9.62 -26.53 -41.71
CA SER A 218 11.01 -26.88 -42.03
C SER A 218 11.17 -28.36 -42.42
N ASN A 219 11.45 -28.66 -43.69
CA ASN A 219 11.81 -30.00 -44.19
C ASN A 219 13.26 -30.45 -43.88
N LYS A 220 14.01 -29.69 -43.06
CA LYS A 220 15.39 -30.07 -42.69
C LYS A 220 15.35 -30.98 -41.47
N SER A 221 15.45 -32.29 -41.71
CA SER A 221 15.93 -33.23 -40.69
C SER A 221 17.32 -32.75 -40.25
N ARG A 222 17.40 -32.14 -39.06
CA ARG A 222 18.67 -31.88 -38.39
C ARG A 222 18.92 -33.07 -37.47
N ASP A 223 20.03 -33.78 -37.67
CA ASP A 223 20.48 -34.86 -36.79
C ASP A 223 20.57 -34.32 -35.35
N GLY A 224 19.60 -34.69 -34.51
CA GLY A 224 19.40 -34.10 -33.19
C GLY A 224 20.14 -34.88 -32.09
N GLY A 225 20.95 -34.18 -31.31
CA GLY A 225 21.28 -34.62 -29.96
C GLY A 225 20.04 -34.62 -29.07
N GLU A 226 20.06 -35.43 -28.01
CA GLU A 226 18.96 -35.58 -27.05
C GLU A 226 18.69 -34.26 -26.29
N VAL A 227 17.41 -33.84 -26.18
CA VAL A 227 17.03 -32.66 -25.39
C VAL A 227 17.48 -32.88 -23.95
N THR A 228 18.43 -32.07 -23.48
CA THR A 228 18.83 -32.15 -22.06
C THR A 228 17.77 -31.49 -21.17
N PRO A 229 17.44 -32.06 -20.00
CA PRO A 229 16.49 -31.44 -19.08
C PRO A 229 16.89 -30.03 -18.63
N ALA A 230 18.19 -29.73 -18.58
CA ALA A 230 18.68 -28.39 -18.27
C ALA A 230 18.30 -27.35 -19.34
N ALA A 231 18.42 -27.70 -20.62
CA ALA A 231 18.09 -26.80 -21.71
C ALA A 231 16.55 -26.59 -21.83
N ALA A 232 15.75 -27.61 -21.53
CA ALA A 232 14.29 -27.46 -21.44
C ALA A 232 13.87 -26.56 -20.27
N ARG A 233 14.56 -26.63 -19.11
CA ARG A 233 14.34 -25.68 -17.99
C ARG A 233 14.73 -24.26 -18.36
N GLU A 234 15.83 -24.10 -19.07
CA GLU A 234 16.29 -22.79 -19.55
C GLU A 234 15.27 -22.17 -20.51
N LEU A 235 14.74 -22.95 -21.46
CA LEU A 235 13.68 -22.50 -22.36
C LEU A 235 12.41 -22.10 -21.58
N LEU A 236 11.99 -22.89 -20.59
CA LEU A 236 10.86 -22.55 -19.72
C LEU A 236 11.10 -21.26 -18.92
N ALA A 237 12.31 -21.06 -18.40
CA ALA A 237 12.69 -19.85 -17.68
C ALA A 237 12.69 -18.62 -18.60
N VAL A 238 13.22 -18.74 -19.81
CA VAL A 238 13.21 -17.65 -20.80
C VAL A 238 11.78 -17.31 -21.21
N ALA A 239 10.96 -18.32 -21.52
CA ALA A 239 9.57 -18.14 -21.92
C ALA A 239 8.70 -17.46 -20.84
N THR A 240 9.01 -17.68 -19.56
CA THR A 240 8.30 -17.06 -18.42
C THR A 240 8.87 -15.71 -18.00
N SER A 241 10.13 -15.40 -18.33
CA SER A 241 10.80 -14.17 -17.89
C SER A 241 10.43 -12.91 -18.67
N ARG A 242 9.64 -13.02 -19.76
CA ARG A 242 9.35 -11.94 -20.74
C ARG A 242 10.61 -11.22 -21.26
N GLN A 243 11.79 -11.82 -21.11
CA GLN A 243 13.05 -11.30 -21.66
C GLN A 243 13.15 -11.61 -23.15
N PHE A 244 14.01 -10.83 -23.82
CA PHE A 244 14.31 -10.80 -25.25
C PHE A 244 14.30 -12.18 -25.95
N LEU A 245 13.97 -12.17 -27.24
CA LEU A 245 13.96 -13.30 -28.19
C LEU A 245 14.90 -14.46 -27.75
N PRO A 246 14.37 -15.70 -27.53
CA PRO A 246 15.20 -16.81 -27.08
C PRO A 246 16.34 -17.09 -28.06
N SER A 247 17.47 -17.59 -27.55
CA SER A 247 18.65 -17.85 -28.38
C SER A 247 18.41 -18.96 -29.41
N ARG A 248 19.32 -19.07 -30.39
CA ARG A 248 19.27 -20.12 -31.41
C ARG A 248 19.34 -21.52 -30.80
N GLU A 249 20.15 -21.69 -29.76
CA GLU A 249 20.32 -22.96 -29.07
C GLU A 249 19.00 -23.43 -28.43
N LEU A 250 18.19 -22.49 -27.93
CA LEU A 250 16.87 -22.78 -27.36
C LEU A 250 15.81 -23.04 -28.44
N TYR A 251 15.98 -22.51 -29.65
CA TYR A 251 15.10 -22.84 -30.78
C TYR A 251 15.21 -24.32 -31.16
N GLU A 252 16.40 -24.90 -31.09
CA GLU A 252 16.59 -26.33 -31.37
C GLU A 252 15.86 -27.20 -30.34
N VAL A 253 15.89 -26.82 -29.05
CA VAL A 253 15.13 -27.47 -27.98
C VAL A 253 13.63 -27.41 -28.26
N TYR A 254 13.11 -26.20 -28.54
CA TYR A 254 11.71 -25.99 -28.89
C TYR A 254 11.30 -26.80 -30.12
N SER A 255 12.10 -26.78 -31.19
CA SER A 255 11.83 -27.52 -32.42
C SER A 255 11.78 -29.02 -32.20
N GLN A 256 12.69 -29.58 -31.38
CA GLN A 256 12.70 -31.01 -31.07
C GLN A 256 11.48 -31.42 -30.23
N VAL A 257 11.13 -30.62 -29.22
CA VAL A 257 9.93 -30.85 -28.41
C VAL A 257 8.68 -30.82 -29.28
N MET A 258 8.56 -29.81 -30.15
CA MET A 258 7.45 -29.68 -31.09
C MET A 258 7.31 -30.87 -32.04
N LEU A 259 8.42 -31.37 -32.59
CA LEU A 259 8.44 -32.52 -33.50
C LEU A 259 8.22 -33.86 -32.79
N SER A 260 8.43 -33.93 -31.47
CA SER A 260 8.21 -35.14 -30.67
C SER A 260 6.75 -35.39 -30.30
N MET A 261 5.88 -34.37 -30.45
CA MET A 261 4.46 -34.48 -30.16
C MET A 261 3.74 -35.30 -31.24
N LYS A 262 3.00 -36.34 -30.81
CA LYS A 262 2.39 -37.34 -31.71
C LYS A 262 1.10 -36.86 -32.41
N ASP A 263 0.41 -35.87 -31.87
CA ASP A 263 -0.86 -35.34 -32.38
C ASP A 263 -0.79 -33.82 -32.56
N ILE A 264 -0.21 -33.36 -33.67
CA ILE A 264 -0.24 -31.94 -34.06
C ILE A 264 -1.59 -31.68 -34.72
N HIS A 265 -2.65 -31.55 -33.92
CA HIS A 265 -3.94 -31.06 -34.40
C HIS A 265 -3.90 -29.53 -34.49
N GLN A 266 -4.41 -29.03 -35.62
CA GLN A 266 -4.44 -27.66 -36.15
C GLN A 266 -4.13 -26.52 -35.16
N THR A 267 -3.24 -25.63 -35.60
CA THR A 267 -2.91 -24.34 -34.98
C THR A 267 -4.18 -23.51 -34.80
N GLY A 268 -4.67 -23.42 -33.56
CA GLY A 268 -5.86 -22.62 -33.23
C GLY A 268 -6.76 -23.16 -32.11
N ASP A 269 -6.52 -24.37 -31.60
CA ASP A 269 -7.24 -24.87 -30.43
C ASP A 269 -6.49 -24.53 -29.12
N MET A 270 -7.22 -24.12 -28.07
CA MET A 270 -6.67 -23.76 -26.74
C MET A 270 -5.83 -24.89 -26.11
N SER A 271 -6.02 -26.13 -26.61
CA SER A 271 -5.29 -27.33 -26.23
C SER A 271 -3.85 -27.41 -26.78
N PHE A 272 -3.52 -26.66 -27.83
CA PHE A 272 -2.23 -26.78 -28.51
C PHE A 272 -1.07 -26.15 -27.73
N VAL A 273 -1.21 -24.90 -27.29
CA VAL A 273 -0.21 -24.22 -26.43
C VAL A 273 0.03 -25.03 -25.16
N ASP A 274 -1.04 -25.59 -24.59
CA ASP A 274 -0.95 -26.47 -23.43
C ASP A 274 -0.17 -27.75 -23.72
N SER A 275 -0.38 -28.37 -24.89
CA SER A 275 0.32 -29.59 -25.26
C SER A 275 1.82 -29.35 -25.44
N VAL A 276 2.20 -28.21 -26.03
CA VAL A 276 3.60 -27.78 -26.16
C VAL A 276 4.26 -27.62 -24.80
N TYR A 277 3.59 -26.93 -23.88
CA TYR A 277 4.10 -26.72 -22.53
C TYR A 277 4.17 -28.01 -21.72
N GLN A 278 3.18 -28.89 -21.84
CA GLN A 278 3.21 -30.21 -21.24
C GLN A 278 4.45 -30.99 -21.67
N ALA A 279 4.74 -31.01 -22.97
CA ALA A 279 5.93 -31.67 -23.51
C ALA A 279 7.24 -31.00 -23.05
N LEU A 280 7.26 -29.66 -22.90
CA LEU A 280 8.42 -28.93 -22.35
C LEU A 280 8.69 -29.28 -20.88
N TYR A 281 7.65 -29.36 -20.05
CA TYR A 281 7.77 -29.75 -18.63
C TYR A 281 8.23 -31.20 -18.49
N GLU A 282 7.70 -32.11 -19.31
CA GLU A 282 8.16 -33.50 -19.40
C GLU A 282 9.64 -33.58 -19.80
N ALA A 283 10.06 -32.82 -20.82
CA ALA A 283 11.46 -32.73 -21.23
C ALA A 283 12.36 -32.13 -20.14
N ALA A 284 11.86 -31.18 -19.34
CA ALA A 284 12.56 -30.56 -18.21
C ALA A 284 12.67 -31.46 -16.96
N GLY A 285 11.87 -32.52 -16.90
CA GLY A 285 11.74 -33.40 -15.73
C GLY A 285 11.13 -32.70 -14.52
N ILE A 286 10.20 -31.77 -14.74
CA ILE A 286 9.52 -30.98 -13.69
C ILE A 286 8.02 -31.14 -13.85
N THR A 287 7.29 -31.24 -12.74
CA THR A 287 5.82 -31.27 -12.75
C THR A 287 5.27 -29.94 -13.26
N ARG A 288 4.44 -29.98 -14.29
CA ARG A 288 3.75 -28.80 -14.81
C ARG A 288 2.76 -28.27 -13.76
N PRO A 289 2.75 -26.95 -13.46
CA PRO A 289 1.68 -26.34 -12.67
C PRO A 289 0.34 -26.56 -13.38
N THR A 290 -0.65 -27.15 -12.71
CA THR A 290 -1.99 -27.36 -13.26
C THR A 290 -2.61 -26.04 -13.73
N LYS A 291 -3.36 -26.11 -14.82
CA LYS A 291 -3.90 -24.95 -15.56
C LYS A 291 -4.70 -24.02 -14.63
N ARG A 292 -4.40 -22.73 -14.74
CA ARG A 292 -4.74 -21.59 -13.86
C ARG A 292 -6.21 -21.37 -13.44
N GLU A 293 -7.20 -22.12 -13.91
CA GLU A 293 -8.63 -21.78 -13.70
C GLU A 293 -9.53 -23.03 -13.63
N THR A 294 -10.08 -23.34 -12.46
CA THR A 294 -11.20 -24.31 -12.33
C THR A 294 -12.51 -23.59 -12.62
N LEU A 295 -12.90 -23.51 -13.89
CA LEU A 295 -14.20 -22.99 -14.32
C LEU A 295 -15.10 -24.16 -14.72
N CYS A 296 -16.40 -24.04 -14.44
CA CYS A 296 -17.40 -24.92 -15.06
C CYS A 296 -17.52 -24.60 -16.55
N GLU A 297 -18.16 -25.50 -17.31
CA GLU A 297 -18.35 -25.35 -18.75
C GLU A 297 -19.03 -24.01 -19.12
N GLN A 298 -20.03 -23.59 -18.34
CA GLN A 298 -20.77 -22.35 -18.54
C GLN A 298 -19.90 -21.11 -18.31
N CYS A 299 -19.12 -21.08 -17.21
CA CYS A 299 -18.19 -19.99 -16.92
C CYS A 299 -17.01 -19.94 -17.92
N SER A 300 -16.52 -21.09 -18.37
CA SER A 300 -15.48 -21.17 -19.41
C SER A 300 -15.98 -20.66 -20.77
N SER A 301 -17.21 -21.04 -21.14
CA SER A 301 -17.89 -20.53 -22.33
C SER A 301 -18.12 -19.01 -22.24
N PHE A 302 -18.56 -18.52 -21.08
CA PHE A 302 -18.66 -17.09 -20.80
C PHE A 302 -17.31 -16.39 -21.01
N GLN A 303 -16.23 -16.84 -20.38
CA GLN A 303 -14.90 -16.22 -20.52
C GLN A 303 -14.39 -16.23 -21.96
N SER A 304 -14.65 -17.32 -22.69
CA SER A 304 -14.29 -17.44 -24.11
C SER A 304 -15.06 -16.45 -25.00
N ARG A 305 -16.35 -16.22 -24.70
CA ARG A 305 -17.19 -15.27 -25.45
C ARG A 305 -16.84 -13.83 -25.12
N VAL A 306 -16.54 -13.54 -23.85
CA VAL A 306 -16.10 -12.23 -23.37
C VAL A 306 -14.79 -11.80 -24.04
N LEU A 307 -13.83 -12.71 -24.22
CA LEU A 307 -12.60 -12.49 -24.99
C LEU A 307 -12.87 -12.07 -26.45
N GLY A 308 -13.93 -12.60 -27.06
CA GLY A 308 -14.33 -12.30 -28.44
C GLY A 308 -15.07 -10.98 -28.63
N VAL A 309 -15.54 -10.35 -27.54
CA VAL A 309 -16.24 -9.07 -27.59
C VAL A 309 -15.22 -7.93 -27.70
N ARG A 310 -15.20 -7.24 -28.84
CA ARG A 310 -14.57 -5.92 -28.96
C ARG A 310 -15.57 -4.86 -28.50
N PHE A 311 -15.28 -4.13 -27.42
CA PHE A 311 -15.94 -2.86 -27.13
C PHE A 311 -15.54 -1.84 -28.19
N ARG A 312 -16.17 -1.88 -29.37
CA ARG A 312 -16.00 -0.85 -30.39
C ARG A 312 -16.68 0.40 -29.88
N GLY A 313 -15.92 1.48 -29.70
CA GLY A 313 -16.44 2.78 -29.27
C GLY A 313 -17.42 3.48 -30.23
N LYS A 314 -18.17 2.77 -31.08
CA LYS A 314 -19.18 3.33 -32.00
C LYS A 314 -20.39 2.44 -32.38
N GLU A 315 -20.64 1.28 -31.76
CA GLU A 315 -21.89 0.52 -31.99
C GLU A 315 -22.61 0.22 -30.66
N GLU A 316 -23.93 0.40 -30.64
CA GLU A 316 -24.80 0.73 -29.50
C GLU A 316 -25.03 -0.35 -28.41
N GLU A 317 -24.26 -1.44 -28.34
CA GLU A 317 -24.43 -2.44 -27.27
C GLU A 317 -23.43 -2.18 -26.14
N SER A 318 -23.81 -1.29 -25.21
CA SER A 318 -23.05 -0.95 -23.99
C SER A 318 -23.07 -2.04 -22.91
N THR A 319 -23.91 -3.07 -23.09
CA THR A 319 -24.20 -4.08 -22.06
C THR A 319 -24.37 -5.45 -22.72
N ILE A 320 -23.62 -6.46 -22.26
CA ILE A 320 -23.72 -7.83 -22.77
C ILE A 320 -24.04 -8.77 -21.62
N SER A 321 -25.12 -9.53 -21.78
CA SER A 321 -25.70 -10.38 -20.74
C SER A 321 -25.64 -11.86 -21.13
N PHE A 322 -25.27 -12.71 -20.20
CA PHE A 322 -25.08 -14.15 -20.37
C PHE A 322 -25.83 -14.90 -19.28
N GLN A 323 -26.77 -15.75 -19.65
CA GLN A 323 -27.35 -16.73 -18.73
C GLN A 323 -26.31 -17.81 -18.42
N ILE A 324 -25.96 -17.97 -17.14
CA ILE A 324 -24.93 -18.91 -16.68
C ILE A 324 -25.55 -20.16 -16.06
N HIS A 325 -26.55 -20.01 -15.18
CA HIS A 325 -27.23 -21.12 -14.51
C HIS A 325 -28.75 -20.92 -14.49
N ASP A 326 -29.51 -22.00 -14.40
CA ASP A 326 -30.98 -21.97 -14.40
C ASP A 326 -31.57 -21.82 -12.99
N SER A 327 -30.73 -21.82 -11.95
CA SER A 327 -31.19 -21.55 -10.58
C SER A 327 -30.04 -21.20 -9.63
N ARG A 328 -30.42 -20.63 -8.47
CA ARG A 328 -29.54 -20.42 -7.32
C ARG A 328 -28.92 -21.73 -6.80
N ASP A 329 -29.66 -22.84 -6.84
CA ASP A 329 -29.19 -24.15 -6.38
C ASP A 329 -28.09 -24.71 -7.30
N GLU A 330 -28.25 -24.57 -8.62
CA GLU A 330 -27.23 -24.97 -9.60
C GLU A 330 -25.95 -24.15 -9.46
N LEU A 331 -26.09 -22.84 -9.25
CA LEU A 331 -24.95 -21.96 -8.98
C LEU A 331 -24.22 -22.39 -7.70
N ASN A 332 -24.95 -22.67 -6.62
CA ASN A 332 -24.37 -23.11 -5.35
C ASN A 332 -23.70 -24.49 -5.44
N GLU A 333 -24.22 -25.40 -6.27
CA GLU A 333 -23.56 -26.68 -6.51
C GLU A 333 -22.28 -26.50 -7.35
N CYS A 334 -22.33 -25.69 -8.40
CA CYS A 334 -21.16 -25.37 -9.22
C CYS A 334 -20.10 -24.57 -8.43
N ALA A 335 -20.50 -23.72 -7.50
CA ALA A 335 -19.62 -22.93 -6.63
C ALA A 335 -18.66 -23.77 -5.79
N LYS A 336 -18.94 -25.07 -5.57
CA LYS A 336 -18.04 -25.99 -4.87
C LYS A 336 -16.75 -26.29 -5.64
N THR A 337 -16.77 -26.12 -6.96
CA THR A 337 -15.64 -26.49 -7.85
C THR A 337 -15.27 -25.38 -8.83
N CYS A 338 -16.18 -24.45 -9.13
CA CYS A 338 -15.98 -23.31 -10.01
C CYS A 338 -15.78 -22.02 -9.23
N ARG A 339 -14.61 -21.37 -9.41
CA ARG A 339 -14.28 -20.11 -8.70
C ARG A 339 -15.18 -18.95 -9.07
N LEU A 340 -15.53 -18.81 -10.35
CA LEU A 340 -16.40 -17.71 -10.78
C LEU A 340 -17.84 -17.91 -10.25
N CYS A 341 -18.32 -19.15 -10.19
CA CYS A 341 -19.59 -19.47 -9.53
C CYS A 341 -19.52 -19.23 -8.03
N GLY A 342 -18.40 -19.57 -7.37
CA GLY A 342 -18.20 -19.32 -5.94
C GLY A 342 -18.27 -17.83 -5.60
N LEU A 343 -17.59 -16.99 -6.39
CA LEU A 343 -17.62 -15.55 -6.24
C LEU A 343 -19.03 -14.97 -6.48
N ALA A 344 -19.72 -15.46 -7.51
CA ALA A 344 -21.10 -15.08 -7.80
C ALA A 344 -22.09 -15.52 -6.71
N ALA A 345 -21.84 -16.69 -6.11
CA ALA A 345 -22.61 -17.17 -4.96
C ALA A 345 -22.42 -16.25 -3.76
N ASP A 346 -21.17 -15.94 -3.42
CA ASP A 346 -20.84 -15.04 -2.30
C ASP A 346 -21.44 -13.63 -2.47
N LEU A 347 -21.49 -13.12 -3.70
CA LEU A 347 -22.05 -11.80 -4.01
C LEU A 347 -23.54 -11.72 -3.70
N LEU A 348 -24.29 -12.67 -4.22
CA LEU A 348 -25.75 -12.70 -4.06
C LEU A 348 -26.12 -12.99 -2.60
N ASP A 349 -25.33 -13.79 -1.87
CA ASP A 349 -25.52 -13.98 -0.41
C ASP A 349 -25.30 -12.67 0.36
N ASN A 350 -24.40 -11.79 -0.11
CA ASN A 350 -24.21 -10.47 0.50
C ASN A 350 -25.37 -9.52 0.18
N ALA A 351 -25.80 -9.47 -1.09
CA ALA A 351 -26.94 -8.66 -1.51
C ALA A 351 -28.22 -9.02 -0.74
N GLU A 352 -28.43 -10.31 -0.45
CA GLU A 352 -29.55 -10.78 0.37
C GLU A 352 -29.48 -10.28 1.82
N LYS A 353 -28.28 -10.17 2.41
CA LYS A 353 -28.08 -9.67 3.78
C LYS A 353 -28.30 -8.17 3.92
N GLU A 354 -27.98 -7.40 2.89
CA GLU A 354 -28.09 -5.92 2.90
C GLU A 354 -29.54 -5.43 2.69
N ASN A 355 -30.43 -6.26 2.12
CA ASN A 355 -31.85 -5.94 1.90
C ASN A 355 -32.84 -6.81 2.73
N PRO A 356 -32.76 -6.85 4.08
CA PRO A 356 -33.66 -7.68 4.88
C PRO A 356 -35.10 -7.12 4.98
N GLU A 357 -35.29 -5.81 4.81
CA GLU A 357 -36.57 -5.14 5.08
C GLU A 357 -37.60 -5.29 3.92
N ASP A 358 -37.16 -5.39 2.66
CA ASP A 358 -38.08 -5.52 1.51
C ASP A 358 -38.64 -6.95 1.34
N MET A 359 -37.86 -7.99 1.68
CA MET A 359 -38.24 -9.40 1.47
C MET A 359 -39.39 -9.87 2.38
N SER A 360 -39.39 -9.44 3.65
CA SER A 360 -40.42 -9.86 4.61
C SER A 360 -41.79 -9.22 4.36
N ASP A 361 -41.80 -8.04 3.74
CA ASP A 361 -42.99 -7.25 3.47
C ASP A 361 -43.64 -7.65 2.14
N GLU A 362 -42.86 -8.07 1.14
CA GLU A 362 -43.39 -8.62 -0.12
C GLU A 362 -43.86 -10.08 0.00
N MET A 363 -43.18 -10.94 0.77
CA MET A 363 -43.65 -12.30 1.04
C MET A 363 -44.98 -12.31 1.80
N ASN A 364 -45.25 -11.30 2.64
CA ASN A 364 -46.52 -11.14 3.34
C ASN A 364 -47.60 -10.44 2.49
N LYS A 365 -47.24 -9.57 1.54
CA LYS A 365 -48.20 -8.87 0.65
C LYS A 365 -48.62 -9.70 -0.58
N SER A 366 -47.79 -10.63 -1.05
CA SER A 366 -48.03 -11.30 -2.33
C SER A 366 -49.02 -12.45 -2.28
N GLY A 367 -49.24 -13.13 -1.14
CA GLY A 367 -50.32 -14.12 -0.99
C GLY A 367 -50.38 -15.20 -2.08
N LEU A 368 -49.28 -15.47 -2.79
CA LEU A 368 -49.22 -16.35 -3.95
C LEU A 368 -48.63 -17.70 -3.55
N SER A 369 -49.48 -18.53 -2.94
CA SER A 369 -49.43 -19.95 -3.21
C SER A 369 -49.97 -20.19 -4.63
N GLU A 370 -49.18 -20.87 -5.45
CA GLU A 370 -49.51 -21.44 -6.77
C GLU A 370 -49.46 -20.51 -8.00
N GLY A 371 -48.43 -20.73 -8.83
CA GLY A 371 -48.62 -20.74 -10.29
C GLY A 371 -48.19 -19.50 -11.08
N ALA A 372 -46.92 -19.13 -11.05
CA ALA A 372 -46.29 -18.41 -12.16
C ALA A 372 -44.83 -18.88 -12.35
N SER A 373 -44.61 -19.72 -13.36
CA SER A 373 -43.28 -20.17 -13.79
C SER A 373 -42.62 -19.07 -14.61
N TYR A 374 -42.09 -18.04 -13.94
CA TYR A 374 -40.98 -17.28 -14.50
C TYR A 374 -39.73 -18.14 -14.33
N ALA A 375 -39.10 -18.54 -15.43
CA ALA A 375 -37.86 -19.30 -15.36
C ALA A 375 -36.81 -18.45 -14.63
N SER A 376 -36.32 -18.96 -13.49
CA SER A 376 -35.26 -18.34 -12.71
C SER A 376 -33.96 -18.50 -13.48
N HIS A 377 -33.15 -17.46 -13.61
CA HIS A 377 -31.83 -17.60 -14.21
C HIS A 377 -30.83 -16.72 -13.48
N ILE A 378 -29.61 -17.25 -13.31
CA ILE A 378 -28.45 -16.49 -12.89
C ILE A 378 -27.80 -15.91 -14.13
N THR A 379 -27.70 -14.60 -14.16
CA THR A 379 -27.23 -13.87 -15.34
C THR A 379 -25.99 -13.04 -15.01
N PHE A 380 -24.98 -13.14 -15.85
CA PHE A 380 -23.75 -12.34 -15.78
C PHE A 380 -23.82 -11.27 -16.86
N THR A 381 -23.73 -10.01 -16.47
CA THR A 381 -23.86 -8.87 -17.36
C THR A 381 -22.62 -8.00 -17.25
N LEU A 382 -21.86 -7.88 -18.34
CA LEU A 382 -20.76 -6.93 -18.42
C LEU A 382 -21.31 -5.58 -18.85
N CYS A 383 -21.02 -4.55 -18.05
CA CYS A 383 -21.36 -3.16 -18.36
C CYS A 383 -20.16 -2.25 -18.12
N ASP A 384 -20.15 -1.11 -18.80
CA ASP A 384 -19.19 -0.04 -18.59
C ASP A 384 -19.82 1.02 -17.67
N GLN A 385 -19.34 1.12 -16.43
CA GLN A 385 -19.79 2.10 -15.45
C GLN A 385 -18.61 3.02 -15.10
N TRP A 386 -18.78 4.32 -15.36
CA TRP A 386 -17.77 5.36 -15.05
C TRP A 386 -16.38 5.12 -15.66
N GLY A 387 -16.27 4.38 -16.77
CA GLY A 387 -15.00 4.07 -17.43
C GLY A 387 -14.31 2.82 -16.89
N GLU A 388 -14.96 2.08 -16.00
CA GLU A 388 -14.54 0.76 -15.54
C GLU A 388 -15.55 -0.30 -15.99
N THR A 389 -15.05 -1.45 -16.44
CA THR A 389 -15.92 -2.58 -16.74
C THR A 389 -16.28 -3.31 -15.45
N VAL A 390 -17.58 -3.44 -15.22
CA VAL A 390 -18.18 -4.09 -14.05
C VAL A 390 -18.94 -5.33 -14.51
N LEU A 391 -18.71 -6.45 -13.82
CA LEU A 391 -19.49 -7.67 -13.98
C LEU A 391 -20.65 -7.66 -12.99
N VAL A 392 -21.85 -7.40 -13.50
CA VAL A 392 -23.11 -7.43 -12.74
C VAL A 392 -23.64 -8.85 -12.72
N ILE A 393 -24.07 -9.33 -11.55
CA ILE A 393 -24.64 -10.66 -11.36
C ILE A 393 -26.06 -10.49 -10.82
N GLN A 394 -27.02 -11.10 -11.51
CA GLN A 394 -28.44 -10.98 -11.20
C GLN A 394 -29.06 -12.36 -10.96
N ASP A 395 -29.88 -12.47 -9.90
CA ASP A 395 -30.84 -13.55 -9.70
C ASP A 395 -32.26 -13.04 -10.01
N SER A 396 -32.78 -13.41 -11.18
CA SER A 396 -34.07 -12.94 -11.67
C SER A 396 -35.28 -13.40 -10.84
N LYS A 397 -35.10 -14.38 -9.94
CA LYS A 397 -36.18 -14.92 -9.11
C LYS A 397 -36.31 -14.16 -7.79
N MET A 398 -35.20 -13.69 -7.24
CA MET A 398 -35.14 -12.98 -5.96
C MET A 398 -35.00 -11.46 -6.14
N GLU A 399 -34.95 -10.97 -7.37
CA GLU A 399 -34.66 -9.56 -7.70
C GLU A 399 -33.36 -9.05 -7.03
N LEU A 400 -32.41 -9.97 -6.81
CA LEU A 400 -31.10 -9.67 -6.22
C LEU A 400 -30.11 -9.30 -7.33
N GLU A 401 -29.37 -8.23 -7.11
CA GLU A 401 -28.29 -7.77 -7.98
C GLU A 401 -27.05 -7.46 -7.15
N GLY A 402 -25.89 -7.83 -7.67
CA GLY A 402 -24.62 -7.39 -7.13
C GLY A 402 -23.60 -7.15 -8.24
N ASN A 403 -22.57 -6.37 -7.93
CA ASN A 403 -21.54 -5.98 -8.89
C ASN A 403 -20.18 -6.57 -8.51
N LEU A 404 -19.33 -6.80 -9.50
CA LEU A 404 -17.92 -7.15 -9.37
C LEU A 404 -17.08 -6.14 -10.18
N GLY A 405 -16.18 -5.42 -9.51
CA GLY A 405 -15.17 -4.61 -10.19
C GLY A 405 -14.08 -5.51 -10.79
N GLY A 406 -13.58 -5.16 -11.98
CA GLY A 406 -12.47 -5.84 -12.63
C GLY A 406 -11.18 -5.02 -12.60
N ASP A 407 -10.04 -5.58 -12.16
CA ASP A 407 -8.76 -4.88 -12.23
C ASP A 407 -7.54 -5.79 -12.52
N SER A 408 -6.47 -5.19 -13.05
CA SER A 408 -5.23 -5.86 -13.46
C SER A 408 -4.52 -6.53 -12.29
N VAL A 409 -4.27 -7.84 -12.38
CA VAL A 409 -3.53 -8.58 -11.35
C VAL A 409 -2.06 -8.72 -11.74
N SER A 410 -1.15 -8.62 -10.76
CA SER A 410 0.24 -9.03 -10.94
C SER A 410 0.32 -10.55 -11.10
N GLU A 411 0.84 -11.04 -12.24
CA GLU A 411 1.01 -12.49 -12.50
C GLU A 411 1.80 -13.23 -11.40
N ARG A 412 2.56 -12.52 -10.56
CA ARG A 412 3.33 -13.08 -9.45
C ARG A 412 2.51 -13.51 -8.23
N LEU A 413 1.27 -13.05 -8.08
CA LEU A 413 0.49 -13.22 -6.85
C LEU A 413 -0.88 -13.90 -7.07
N VAL A 414 -1.09 -14.49 -8.26
CA VAL A 414 -2.25 -15.37 -8.51
C VAL A 414 -1.93 -16.76 -7.97
N PHE A 415 -2.34 -17.04 -6.74
CA PHE A 415 -2.14 -18.36 -6.12
C PHE A 415 -3.32 -19.29 -6.46
N ASP A 416 -3.01 -20.50 -6.92
CA ASP A 416 -4.01 -21.53 -7.16
C ASP A 416 -4.26 -22.33 -5.87
N TYR A 417 -5.37 -22.05 -5.17
CA TYR A 417 -5.72 -22.65 -3.87
C TYR A 417 -6.36 -24.05 -3.95
N HIS A 418 -6.47 -24.67 -5.12
CA HIS A 418 -7.07 -26.01 -5.27
C HIS A 418 -6.06 -27.04 -5.77
N GLU A 419 -5.14 -27.44 -4.89
CA GLU A 419 -4.46 -28.72 -5.10
C GLU A 419 -5.26 -29.91 -4.55
N THR A 420 -6.26 -29.71 -3.67
CA THR A 420 -7.01 -30.83 -3.05
C THR A 420 -8.35 -30.39 -2.42
N PRO A 421 -9.52 -30.77 -2.97
CA PRO A 421 -10.80 -30.63 -2.27
C PRO A 421 -10.81 -31.54 -1.02
N GLY A 422 -10.57 -30.96 0.16
CA GLY A 422 -10.60 -31.67 1.45
C GLY A 422 -9.50 -31.32 2.47
N GLU A 423 -8.52 -30.49 2.10
CA GLU A 423 -7.41 -30.08 2.96
C GLU A 423 -7.63 -28.62 3.42
N ASP A 424 -7.45 -28.37 4.72
CA ASP A 424 -7.63 -27.12 5.44
C ASP A 424 -7.69 -25.83 4.60
N THR A 425 -8.81 -25.11 4.64
CA THR A 425 -9.00 -23.84 3.93
C THR A 425 -8.84 -22.61 4.82
N THR A 426 -8.55 -22.79 6.11
CA THR A 426 -8.48 -21.70 7.09
C THR A 426 -7.37 -20.67 6.75
N THR A 427 -7.28 -19.60 7.53
CA THR A 427 -6.14 -18.68 7.49
C THR A 427 -4.81 -19.35 7.88
N GLY A 428 -4.83 -20.57 8.42
CA GLY A 428 -3.66 -21.42 8.70
C GLY A 428 -3.24 -22.33 7.55
N SER A 429 -3.98 -22.36 6.44
CA SER A 429 -3.74 -23.34 5.37
C SER A 429 -2.33 -23.22 4.76
N PRO A 430 -1.78 -24.31 4.18
CA PRO A 430 -0.48 -24.27 3.51
C PRO A 430 -0.36 -23.14 2.48
N GLN A 431 -1.46 -22.84 1.79
CA GLN A 431 -1.52 -21.78 0.80
C GLN A 431 -1.54 -20.39 1.44
N ALA A 432 -2.29 -20.19 2.52
CA ALA A 432 -2.25 -18.95 3.30
C ALA A 432 -0.82 -18.67 3.82
N MET A 433 -0.15 -19.72 4.29
CA MET A 433 1.25 -19.64 4.72
C MET A 433 2.21 -19.35 3.57
N ASN A 434 1.92 -19.81 2.35
CA ASN A 434 2.69 -19.45 1.16
C ASN A 434 2.58 -17.95 0.84
N VAL A 435 1.38 -17.36 0.92
CA VAL A 435 1.18 -15.91 0.75
C VAL A 435 1.98 -15.13 1.78
N ALA A 436 1.87 -15.51 3.06
CA ALA A 436 2.61 -14.88 4.14
C ALA A 436 4.13 -14.97 3.95
N ARG A 437 4.63 -16.12 3.45
CA ARG A 437 6.06 -16.30 3.14
C ARG A 437 6.50 -15.41 1.99
N GLU A 438 5.69 -15.26 0.95
CA GLU A 438 5.99 -14.41 -0.20
C GLU A 438 6.05 -12.93 0.21
N TRP A 439 5.09 -12.44 1.01
CA TRP A 439 5.18 -11.08 1.55
C TRP A 439 6.42 -10.86 2.41
N LEU A 440 6.79 -11.85 3.23
CA LEU A 440 8.02 -11.80 4.01
C LEU A 440 9.26 -11.70 3.11
N HIS A 441 9.36 -12.50 2.04
CA HIS A 441 10.44 -12.42 1.06
C HIS A 441 10.46 -11.08 0.33
N GLN A 442 9.31 -10.60 -0.15
CA GLN A 442 9.22 -9.30 -0.82
C GLN A 442 9.65 -8.16 0.10
N CYS A 443 9.25 -8.20 1.37
CA CYS A 443 9.62 -7.19 2.34
C CYS A 443 11.11 -7.26 2.75
N ARG A 444 11.74 -8.44 2.69
CA ARG A 444 13.17 -8.62 2.97
C ARG A 444 14.03 -8.25 1.76
N ASP A 445 13.61 -8.59 0.55
CA ASP A 445 14.51 -8.67 -0.60
C ASP A 445 14.16 -7.68 -1.73
N ALA A 446 12.91 -7.19 -1.82
CA ALA A 446 12.50 -6.34 -2.93
C ALA A 446 12.98 -4.88 -2.78
N PRO A 447 13.34 -4.20 -3.88
CA PRO A 447 13.84 -2.82 -3.84
C PRO A 447 12.80 -1.80 -3.34
N GLY A 448 11.50 -2.11 -3.43
CA GLY A 448 10.41 -1.27 -2.89
C GLY A 448 10.31 -1.24 -1.35
N HIS A 449 11.11 -2.04 -0.63
CA HIS A 449 11.08 -2.17 0.83
C HIS A 449 12.37 -1.71 1.51
N ALA A 450 13.11 -0.78 0.89
CA ALA A 450 14.38 -0.27 1.42
C ALA A 450 14.29 0.25 2.87
N ILE A 451 13.16 0.86 3.27
CA ILE A 451 12.93 1.33 4.65
C ILE A 451 12.81 0.15 5.62
N CYS A 452 12.11 -0.92 5.24
CA CYS A 452 12.03 -2.14 6.04
C CYS A 452 13.40 -2.82 6.17
N GLN A 453 14.15 -2.89 5.07
CA GLN A 453 15.50 -3.42 5.04
C GLN A 453 16.45 -2.60 5.93
N GLN A 454 16.38 -1.27 5.84
CA GLN A 454 17.19 -0.38 6.66
C GLN A 454 16.80 -0.46 8.14
N SER A 455 15.51 -0.57 8.48
CA SER A 455 15.06 -0.79 9.86
C SER A 455 15.63 -2.09 10.42
N TYR A 456 15.56 -3.17 9.63
CA TYR A 456 16.13 -4.46 9.99
C TYR A 456 17.67 -4.41 10.13
N GLN A 457 18.36 -3.71 9.23
CA GLN A 457 19.83 -3.50 9.26
C GLN A 457 20.28 -2.53 10.36
N ARG A 458 19.47 -1.55 10.77
CA ARG A 458 19.78 -0.72 11.96
C ARG A 458 19.75 -1.58 13.24
N GLY A 459 18.97 -2.66 13.25
CA GLY A 459 19.00 -3.69 14.29
C GLY A 459 20.24 -4.60 14.27
N ASP A 460 21.10 -4.50 13.24
CA ASP A 460 22.28 -5.37 13.05
C ASP A 460 23.37 -5.18 14.13
N SER A 461 23.32 -4.07 14.89
CA SER A 461 24.19 -3.91 16.07
C SER A 461 23.73 -4.69 17.31
N ASN A 462 22.57 -5.38 17.28
CA ASN A 462 22.01 -6.13 18.41
C ASN A 462 21.19 -7.38 17.96
N LYS A 463 21.74 -8.19 17.04
CA LYS A 463 21.17 -9.49 16.59
C LYS A 463 21.03 -10.57 17.66
N THR A 464 21.29 -10.23 18.92
CA THR A 464 21.13 -11.16 20.03
C THR A 464 19.66 -11.49 20.20
N LEU A 465 19.34 -12.78 20.23
CA LEU A 465 18.03 -13.24 20.65
C LEU A 465 17.69 -12.65 22.03
N PRO A 466 16.39 -12.46 22.33
CA PRO A 466 15.93 -12.15 23.68
C PRO A 466 16.57 -13.07 24.71
N VAL A 467 16.62 -12.62 25.97
CA VAL A 467 17.27 -13.39 27.06
C VAL A 467 16.81 -14.85 27.08
N ARG A 468 15.53 -15.06 26.76
CA ARG A 468 14.90 -16.36 26.65
C ARG A 468 14.01 -16.39 25.42
N VAL A 469 14.06 -17.47 24.67
CA VAL A 469 13.19 -17.73 23.51
C VAL A 469 12.76 -19.19 23.49
N LEU A 470 11.66 -19.46 22.80
CA LEU A 470 11.21 -20.81 22.50
C LEU A 470 11.95 -21.31 21.26
N ASN A 471 12.68 -22.42 21.39
CA ASN A 471 13.27 -23.13 20.26
C ASN A 471 12.21 -24.04 19.63
N LEU A 472 11.92 -23.77 18.37
CA LEU A 472 11.02 -24.55 17.54
C LEU A 472 11.84 -25.66 16.89
N THR A 473 11.83 -26.83 17.52
CA THR A 473 12.33 -28.07 16.90
C THR A 473 11.55 -28.39 15.61
N GLU A 474 12.05 -29.35 14.83
CA GLU A 474 11.37 -29.88 13.64
C GLU A 474 9.89 -30.24 13.91
N GLU A 475 9.11 -30.25 12.84
CA GLU A 475 7.67 -30.53 12.88
C GLU A 475 7.37 -31.86 13.58
N GLY A 476 6.41 -31.87 14.50
CA GLY A 476 6.07 -33.04 15.32
C GLY A 476 6.90 -33.22 16.61
N CYS A 477 7.90 -32.36 16.87
CA CYS A 477 8.64 -32.35 18.13
C CYS A 477 8.15 -31.22 19.07
N ASP A 478 8.29 -31.46 20.38
CA ASP A 478 7.92 -30.50 21.41
C ASP A 478 8.92 -29.32 21.48
N PRO A 479 8.43 -28.06 21.51
CA PRO A 479 9.30 -26.90 21.67
C PRO A 479 9.86 -26.82 23.10
N TYR A 480 10.97 -26.10 23.28
CA TYR A 480 11.58 -25.93 24.61
C TYR A 480 12.24 -24.56 24.76
N LEU A 481 12.37 -24.09 26.00
CA LEU A 481 13.01 -22.82 26.30
C LEU A 481 14.53 -22.95 26.24
N ILE A 482 15.17 -21.94 25.68
CA ILE A 482 16.63 -21.76 25.71
C ILE A 482 16.99 -20.37 26.22
N GLU A 483 18.16 -20.23 26.82
CA GLU A 483 18.73 -18.92 27.08
C GLU A 483 19.31 -18.37 25.77
N GLY A 484 18.63 -17.38 25.18
CA GLY A 484 18.97 -16.76 23.89
C GLY A 484 20.22 -15.88 23.92
N ARG A 485 20.71 -15.53 25.11
CA ARG A 485 21.82 -14.58 25.29
C ARG A 485 23.07 -15.04 24.52
N ALA A 486 23.57 -14.16 23.65
CA ALA A 486 24.74 -14.37 22.79
C ALA A 486 24.55 -15.38 21.63
N MET A 487 23.31 -15.74 21.30
CA MET A 487 22.97 -16.38 20.03
C MET A 487 22.37 -15.36 19.06
N ASP A 488 22.68 -15.51 17.78
CA ASP A 488 22.16 -14.67 16.70
C ASP A 488 21.20 -15.48 15.81
N GLY A 489 20.11 -14.86 15.39
CA GLY A 489 19.18 -15.47 14.44
C GLY A 489 17.86 -14.71 14.31
N PRO A 490 17.15 -14.82 13.18
CA PRO A 490 15.82 -14.26 13.03
C PRO A 490 14.84 -15.01 13.93
N TYR A 491 13.93 -14.29 14.56
CA TYR A 491 12.89 -14.86 15.41
C TYR A 491 11.56 -14.13 15.20
N CYS A 492 10.49 -14.86 15.50
CA CYS A 492 9.15 -14.29 15.59
C CYS A 492 8.82 -13.83 17.01
N ALA A 493 8.01 -12.80 17.16
CA ALA A 493 7.33 -12.49 18.41
C ALA A 493 5.82 -12.76 18.28
N LEU A 494 5.16 -13.10 19.38
CA LEU A 494 3.71 -13.28 19.43
C LEU A 494 3.05 -12.10 20.17
N SER A 495 2.03 -11.49 19.55
CA SER A 495 1.18 -10.44 20.13
C SER A 495 -0.25 -10.96 20.22
N TYR A 496 -0.78 -11.14 21.43
CA TYR A 496 -2.09 -11.78 21.66
C TYR A 496 -2.72 -11.36 22.99
N CYS A 497 -4.00 -11.66 23.16
CA CYS A 497 -4.69 -11.51 24.44
C CYS A 497 -4.52 -12.80 25.26
N TRP A 498 -4.09 -12.68 26.53
CA TRP A 498 -3.85 -13.86 27.36
C TRP A 498 -5.14 -14.57 27.82
N GLY A 499 -6.17 -13.81 28.21
CA GLY A 499 -7.38 -14.34 28.85
C GLY A 499 -7.17 -14.82 30.28
N ASP A 500 -8.11 -15.63 30.80
CA ASP A 500 -7.97 -16.28 32.09
C ASP A 500 -7.06 -17.51 31.98
N LEU A 501 -5.91 -17.43 32.66
CA LEU A 501 -4.88 -18.46 32.67
C LEU A 501 -5.08 -19.48 33.80
N GLY A 502 -6.14 -19.35 34.60
CA GLY A 502 -6.32 -19.95 35.93
C GLY A 502 -6.21 -21.47 36.09
N THR A 503 -5.98 -22.24 35.02
CA THR A 503 -5.75 -23.70 35.08
C THR A 503 -4.77 -24.29 34.06
N THR A 504 -4.19 -23.50 33.15
CA THR A 504 -3.33 -24.03 32.07
C THR A 504 -1.84 -23.85 32.38
N ASN A 505 -1.01 -24.83 32.01
CA ASN A 505 0.46 -24.76 32.05
C ASN A 505 0.99 -23.84 30.92
N THR A 506 0.41 -22.65 30.76
CA THR A 506 0.73 -21.74 29.66
C THR A 506 1.77 -20.71 30.06
N ILE A 507 1.99 -20.53 31.37
CA ILE A 507 2.96 -19.57 31.89
C ILE A 507 4.19 -20.25 32.45
N THR A 508 5.32 -19.59 32.30
CA THR A 508 6.55 -19.98 32.98
C THR A 508 6.56 -19.41 34.40
N THR A 509 6.81 -20.28 35.36
CA THR A 509 7.00 -19.98 36.78
C THR A 509 8.30 -20.60 37.26
N LYS A 510 8.80 -20.20 38.44
CA LYS A 510 9.99 -20.83 39.04
C LYS A 510 9.85 -22.34 39.20
N ALA A 511 8.63 -22.83 39.41
CA ALA A 511 8.35 -24.24 39.63
C ALA A 511 8.46 -25.10 38.36
N ASN A 512 8.03 -24.60 37.21
CA ASN A 512 8.01 -25.34 35.95
C ASN A 512 9.16 -24.96 34.99
N PHE A 513 9.94 -23.92 35.29
CA PHE A 513 11.03 -23.43 34.45
C PHE A 513 12.02 -24.54 34.05
N SER A 514 12.48 -25.36 35.00
CA SER A 514 13.42 -26.46 34.70
C SER A 514 12.81 -27.54 33.79
N GLN A 515 11.49 -27.75 33.85
CA GLN A 515 10.79 -28.64 32.93
C GLN A 515 10.77 -28.06 31.52
N TYR A 516 10.48 -26.76 31.38
CA TYR A 516 10.36 -26.10 30.07
C TYR A 516 11.69 -25.97 29.33
N LEU A 517 12.82 -26.02 30.04
CA LEU A 517 14.15 -26.18 29.42
C LEU A 517 14.35 -27.55 28.75
N GLY A 518 13.63 -28.59 29.21
CA GLY A 518 13.72 -29.96 28.70
C GLY A 518 12.66 -30.33 27.66
N GLY A 519 11.61 -29.52 27.50
CA GLY A 519 10.49 -29.79 26.60
C GLY A 519 9.16 -29.28 27.16
N ILE A 520 8.35 -28.64 26.31
CA ILE A 520 6.98 -28.23 26.60
C ILE A 520 6.07 -29.05 25.68
N PRO A 521 5.33 -30.04 26.21
CA PRO A 521 4.43 -30.85 25.40
C PRO A 521 3.40 -29.99 24.65
N MET A 522 3.34 -30.13 23.33
CA MET A 522 2.47 -29.30 22.48
C MET A 522 0.99 -29.38 22.90
N ASP A 523 0.52 -30.55 23.32
CA ASP A 523 -0.85 -30.82 23.76
C ASP A 523 -1.23 -30.13 25.08
N THR A 524 -0.24 -29.68 25.85
CA THR A 524 -0.46 -28.91 27.09
C THR A 524 -0.63 -27.41 26.87
N LEU A 525 -0.27 -26.93 25.68
CA LEU A 525 -0.40 -25.53 25.30
C LEU A 525 -1.81 -25.25 24.74
N PRO A 526 -2.37 -24.05 24.95
CA PRO A 526 -3.62 -23.66 24.30
C PRO A 526 -3.52 -23.68 22.77
N THR A 527 -4.64 -23.97 22.10
CA THR A 527 -4.72 -24.11 20.63
C THR A 527 -4.11 -22.91 19.90
N PHE A 528 -4.39 -21.69 20.35
CA PHE A 528 -3.81 -20.46 19.80
C PHE A 528 -2.27 -20.50 19.74
N ILE A 529 -1.64 -20.93 20.83
CA ILE A 529 -0.17 -20.98 20.93
C ILE A 529 0.39 -22.11 20.07
N GLN A 530 -0.32 -23.25 20.00
CA GLN A 530 0.06 -24.34 19.10
C GLN A 530 0.05 -23.88 17.63
N GLU A 531 -1.00 -23.18 17.21
CA GLU A 531 -1.15 -22.64 15.85
C GLU A 531 -0.13 -21.52 15.57
N ALA A 532 0.22 -20.70 16.56
CA ALA A 532 1.30 -19.72 16.43
C ALA A 532 2.68 -20.38 16.22
N ILE A 533 2.96 -21.48 16.94
CA ILE A 533 4.17 -22.29 16.75
C ILE A 533 4.19 -22.92 15.35
N GLN A 534 3.06 -23.46 14.90
CA GLN A 534 2.92 -24.01 13.55
C GLN A 534 3.17 -22.94 12.50
N THR A 535 2.56 -21.76 12.64
CA THR A 535 2.78 -20.60 11.75
C THR A 535 4.26 -20.25 11.66
N ALA A 536 4.94 -20.09 12.80
CA ALA A 536 6.36 -19.75 12.82
C ALA A 536 7.22 -20.82 12.12
N ARG A 537 6.93 -22.11 12.34
CA ARG A 537 7.59 -23.24 11.64
C ARG A 537 7.35 -23.18 10.13
N SER A 538 6.10 -22.99 9.68
CA SER A 538 5.74 -22.92 8.26
C SER A 538 6.39 -21.73 7.54
N LEU A 539 6.67 -20.65 8.26
CA LEU A 539 7.39 -19.48 7.75
C LEU A 539 8.93 -19.63 7.83
N GLY A 540 9.44 -20.76 8.35
CA GLY A 540 10.86 -21.10 8.40
C GLY A 540 11.62 -20.51 9.58
N TYR A 541 10.94 -20.11 10.66
CA TYR A 541 11.58 -19.61 11.87
C TYR A 541 11.92 -20.74 12.84
N GLN A 542 13.13 -20.66 13.41
CA GLN A 542 13.58 -21.57 14.47
C GLN A 542 13.21 -21.07 15.87
N TYR A 543 12.97 -19.76 16.03
CA TYR A 543 12.77 -19.15 17.33
C TYR A 543 11.47 -18.34 17.36
N LEU A 544 10.73 -18.50 18.45
CA LEU A 544 9.52 -17.74 18.75
C LEU A 544 9.60 -17.18 20.17
N TRP A 545 9.26 -15.91 20.33
CA TRP A 545 9.15 -15.27 21.63
C TRP A 545 7.67 -15.10 22.00
N ILE A 546 7.31 -15.60 23.18
CA ILE A 546 5.97 -15.52 23.76
C ILE A 546 6.17 -15.04 25.19
N ASP A 547 5.65 -13.86 25.53
CA ASP A 547 5.81 -13.22 26.85
C ASP A 547 5.44 -14.15 28.02
N ALA A 548 4.31 -14.86 27.92
CA ALA A 548 3.84 -15.81 28.93
C ALA A 548 4.84 -16.96 29.21
N LEU A 549 5.59 -17.39 28.19
CA LEU A 549 6.55 -18.52 28.29
C LEU A 549 8.01 -18.05 28.46
N CYS A 550 8.37 -16.91 27.90
CA CYS A 550 9.74 -16.42 27.88
C CYS A 550 10.08 -15.57 29.10
N ILE A 551 9.09 -15.16 29.90
CA ILE A 551 9.27 -14.42 31.17
C ILE A 551 8.79 -15.27 32.34
N ILE A 552 9.53 -15.29 33.45
CA ILE A 552 9.12 -15.98 34.68
C ILE A 552 8.10 -15.10 35.42
N GLN A 553 6.83 -15.49 35.38
CA GLN A 553 5.70 -14.64 35.81
C GLN A 553 5.60 -14.43 37.33
N ASP A 554 6.18 -15.34 38.12
CA ASP A 554 6.22 -15.27 39.59
C ASP A 554 7.59 -14.78 40.13
N ASP A 555 8.37 -14.07 39.31
CA ASP A 555 9.62 -13.42 39.70
C ASP A 555 9.62 -11.93 39.35
N ASP A 556 9.40 -11.06 40.33
CA ASP A 556 9.41 -9.60 40.13
C ASP A 556 10.72 -9.08 39.52
N GLN A 557 11.87 -9.68 39.84
CA GLN A 557 13.16 -9.25 39.30
C GLN A 557 13.37 -9.71 37.84
N ASP A 558 12.89 -10.90 37.49
CA ASP A 558 12.88 -11.38 36.09
C ASP A 558 11.91 -10.51 35.28
N TRP A 559 10.71 -10.28 35.81
CA TRP A 559 9.67 -9.48 35.19
C TRP A 559 10.15 -8.05 34.90
N ASP A 560 10.67 -7.32 35.90
CA ASP A 560 11.18 -5.96 35.72
C ASP A 560 12.28 -5.90 34.65
N ARG A 561 13.18 -6.89 34.65
CA ARG A 561 14.30 -6.97 33.71
C ARG A 561 13.84 -7.26 32.28
N GLU A 562 12.94 -8.21 32.08
CA GLU A 562 12.46 -8.59 30.75
C GLU A 562 11.44 -7.57 30.21
N ALA A 563 10.52 -7.07 31.04
CA ALA A 563 9.53 -6.04 30.68
C ALA A 563 10.21 -4.75 30.20
N SER A 564 11.31 -4.34 30.87
CA SER A 564 12.10 -3.18 30.44
C SER A 564 12.73 -3.32 29.04
N LYS A 565 12.80 -4.55 28.51
CA LYS A 565 13.36 -4.88 27.18
C LYS A 565 12.31 -5.31 26.17
N MET A 566 11.02 -5.37 26.54
CA MET A 566 9.97 -5.77 25.60
C MET A 566 9.96 -4.91 24.34
N SER A 567 10.30 -3.62 24.47
CA SER A 567 10.45 -2.73 23.31
C SER A 567 11.48 -3.23 22.31
N ASP A 568 12.63 -3.71 22.82
CA ASP A 568 13.72 -4.24 22.00
C ASP A 568 13.31 -5.57 21.38
N VAL A 569 12.56 -6.41 22.11
CA VAL A 569 12.04 -7.68 21.58
C VAL A 569 11.18 -7.43 20.34
N TYR A 570 10.11 -6.63 20.45
CA TYR A 570 9.25 -6.39 19.28
C TYR A 570 9.94 -5.55 18.19
N SER A 571 10.83 -4.64 18.56
CA SER A 571 11.58 -3.83 17.58
C SER A 571 12.55 -4.67 16.74
N ASN A 572 13.16 -5.69 17.35
CA ASN A 572 14.18 -6.55 16.72
C ASN A 572 13.60 -7.87 16.17
N ALA A 573 12.35 -8.21 16.51
CA ALA A 573 11.66 -9.33 15.89
C ALA A 573 11.58 -9.12 14.38
N ASP A 574 11.87 -10.17 13.62
CA ASP A 574 11.85 -10.10 12.17
C ASP A 574 10.39 -10.12 11.63
N LEU A 575 9.51 -10.79 12.38
CA LEU A 575 8.07 -10.81 12.19
C LEU A 575 7.34 -10.92 13.53
N THR A 576 6.24 -10.19 13.68
CA THR A 576 5.30 -10.38 14.80
C THR A 576 4.03 -11.05 14.28
N ILE A 577 3.62 -12.14 14.93
CA ILE A 577 2.36 -12.85 14.66
C ILE A 577 1.30 -12.28 15.60
N SER A 578 0.12 -11.98 15.08
CA SER A 578 -0.99 -11.43 15.87
C SER A 578 -2.35 -11.92 15.36
N SER A 579 -3.38 -11.81 16.19
CA SER A 579 -4.78 -12.05 15.78
C SER A 579 -5.61 -10.78 15.88
N LEU A 580 -6.59 -10.60 14.98
CA LEU A 580 -7.60 -9.54 15.05
C LEU A 580 -8.94 -10.06 15.58
N VAL A 581 -9.09 -11.36 15.83
CA VAL A 581 -10.38 -11.97 16.21
C VAL A 581 -10.34 -12.79 17.49
N ALA A 582 -9.19 -13.38 17.84
CA ALA A 582 -9.05 -14.15 19.07
C ALA A 582 -9.15 -13.24 20.30
N LYS A 583 -10.09 -13.54 21.19
CA LYS A 583 -10.30 -12.80 22.44
C LYS A 583 -9.28 -13.15 23.50
N ASP A 584 -8.82 -14.40 23.49
CA ASP A 584 -7.75 -14.89 24.33
C ASP A 584 -7.01 -16.10 23.71
N CYS A 585 -6.17 -16.76 24.50
CA CYS A 585 -5.34 -17.87 24.06
C CYS A 585 -6.09 -19.20 23.89
N HIS A 586 -7.34 -19.30 24.34
CA HIS A 586 -8.17 -20.49 24.16
C HIS A 586 -9.02 -20.45 22.89
N ASP A 587 -9.10 -19.29 22.24
CA ASP A 587 -9.63 -19.15 20.88
C ASP A 587 -8.64 -19.68 19.84
N ASN A 588 -9.09 -19.85 18.60
CA ASN A 588 -8.22 -20.27 17.50
C ASN A 588 -7.54 -19.05 16.84
N LEU A 589 -6.26 -19.19 16.50
CA LEU A 589 -5.55 -18.29 15.60
C LEU A 589 -6.00 -18.52 14.15
N PHE A 590 -6.14 -19.79 13.75
CA PHE A 590 -6.61 -20.17 12.42
C PHE A 590 -8.12 -20.07 12.31
N GLN A 591 -8.56 -19.28 11.35
CA GLN A 591 -9.95 -18.86 11.18
C GLN A 591 -10.51 -19.43 9.87
N PRO A 592 -11.77 -19.91 9.88
CA PRO A 592 -12.44 -20.33 8.65
C PRO A 592 -12.58 -19.14 7.69
N ARG A 593 -12.53 -19.41 6.39
CA ARG A 593 -12.76 -18.38 5.37
C ARG A 593 -14.22 -17.94 5.40
N MET A 594 -14.45 -16.63 5.30
CA MET A 594 -15.81 -16.08 5.23
C MET A 594 -16.44 -16.23 3.84
N LEU A 595 -15.60 -16.26 2.80
CA LEU A 595 -16.02 -16.40 1.42
C LEU A 595 -15.66 -17.79 0.88
N ARG A 596 -16.49 -18.30 -0.04
CA ARG A 596 -16.17 -19.47 -0.86
C ARG A 596 -14.95 -19.17 -1.73
N VAL A 597 -14.81 -17.93 -2.19
CA VAL A 597 -13.66 -17.46 -2.98
C VAL A 597 -13.09 -16.19 -2.38
N ALA A 598 -11.97 -16.35 -1.68
CA ALA A 598 -11.26 -15.26 -1.02
C ALA A 598 -10.28 -14.51 -1.94
N GLN A 599 -10.18 -14.86 -3.22
CA GLN A 599 -9.10 -14.42 -4.13
C GLN A 599 -9.64 -13.84 -5.44
N PRO A 600 -8.88 -12.98 -6.14
CA PRO A 600 -9.27 -12.48 -7.46
C PRO A 600 -9.41 -13.63 -8.46
N VAL A 601 -10.54 -13.71 -9.16
CA VAL A 601 -10.80 -14.65 -10.24
C VAL A 601 -10.45 -13.96 -11.56
N PRO A 602 -9.42 -14.40 -12.29
CA PRO A 602 -9.06 -13.78 -13.55
C PRO A 602 -10.23 -13.80 -14.54
N LEU A 603 -10.50 -12.65 -15.15
CA LEU A 603 -11.44 -12.44 -16.24
C LEU A 603 -10.70 -11.75 -17.37
N ASN A 604 -10.43 -12.49 -18.44
CA ASN A 604 -9.70 -11.96 -19.59
C ASN A 604 -10.68 -11.23 -20.52
N TYR A 605 -10.62 -9.91 -20.59
CA TYR A 605 -11.41 -9.12 -21.56
C TYR A 605 -10.65 -7.88 -22.05
N TRP A 606 -11.11 -7.31 -23.16
CA TRP A 606 -10.40 -6.25 -23.89
C TRP A 606 -10.95 -4.85 -23.56
N LEU A 607 -10.12 -3.97 -22.98
CA LEU A 607 -10.45 -2.56 -22.70
C LEU A 607 -9.99 -1.58 -23.81
N PRO A 608 -10.88 -0.71 -24.33
CA PRO A 608 -10.53 0.37 -25.26
C PRO A 608 -9.59 1.40 -24.64
N LYS A 609 -8.74 2.04 -25.47
CA LYS A 609 -7.73 3.03 -25.04
C LYS A 609 -8.29 4.28 -24.35
N SER A 610 -9.50 4.70 -24.68
CA SER A 610 -10.14 5.88 -24.09
C SER A 610 -10.54 5.70 -22.63
N GLN A 611 -10.48 4.47 -22.11
CA GLN A 611 -10.88 4.09 -20.75
C GLN A 611 -9.70 3.57 -19.92
N ARG A 612 -8.46 3.76 -20.40
CA ARG A 612 -7.25 3.34 -19.68
C ARG A 612 -6.74 4.49 -18.82
N PRO A 613 -6.35 4.26 -17.56
CA PRO A 613 -5.75 5.31 -16.73
C PRO A 613 -4.44 5.82 -17.34
N GLU A 614 -4.30 7.14 -17.48
CA GLU A 614 -3.15 7.80 -18.13
C GLU A 614 -1.80 7.44 -17.48
N TRP A 615 -1.78 7.03 -16.21
CA TRP A 615 -0.58 6.72 -15.44
C TRP A 615 0.01 5.32 -15.66
N LYS A 616 -0.58 4.47 -16.53
CA LYS A 616 -0.04 3.14 -16.89
C LYS A 616 -0.21 2.81 -18.38
N PRO A 617 0.58 3.42 -19.28
CA PRO A 617 0.59 3.03 -20.70
C PRO A 617 1.34 1.70 -20.89
N GLY A 618 0.69 0.66 -21.45
CA GLY A 618 1.39 -0.43 -22.16
C GLY A 618 1.24 -1.89 -21.70
N VAL A 619 0.34 -2.24 -20.77
CA VAL A 619 0.16 -3.65 -20.34
C VAL A 619 -1.21 -4.19 -20.76
N VAL A 620 -1.25 -5.35 -21.42
CA VAL A 620 -2.48 -6.15 -21.55
C VAL A 620 -2.91 -6.55 -20.15
N HIS A 621 -4.00 -5.96 -19.66
CA HIS A 621 -4.51 -6.28 -18.33
C HIS A 621 -5.16 -7.66 -18.38
N GLN A 622 -4.54 -8.66 -17.75
CA GLN A 622 -5.30 -9.77 -17.19
C GLN A 622 -6.10 -9.15 -16.03
N GLN A 623 -7.37 -8.79 -16.28
CA GLN A 623 -8.23 -8.32 -15.21
C GLN A 623 -8.66 -9.51 -14.38
N ALA A 624 -8.94 -9.29 -13.11
CA ALA A 624 -9.62 -10.25 -12.27
C ALA A 624 -10.80 -9.56 -11.61
N VAL A 625 -11.89 -10.30 -11.52
CA VAL A 625 -13.03 -9.94 -10.69
C VAL A 625 -12.77 -10.45 -9.28
N PHE A 626 -13.03 -9.60 -8.30
CA PHE A 626 -12.77 -9.89 -6.89
C PHE A 626 -13.94 -9.35 -6.06
N PRO A 627 -14.18 -9.90 -4.86
CA PRO A 627 -15.33 -9.53 -4.05
C PRO A 627 -15.10 -8.16 -3.40
N PHE A 628 -15.26 -7.07 -4.17
CA PHE A 628 -14.98 -5.70 -3.68
C PHE A 628 -15.87 -5.30 -2.49
N TRP A 629 -17.03 -5.94 -2.33
CA TRP A 629 -17.94 -5.74 -1.19
C TRP A 629 -17.37 -6.25 0.14
N THR A 630 -16.29 -7.03 0.15
CA THR A 630 -15.55 -7.36 1.39
C THR A 630 -14.84 -6.15 2.01
N LEU A 631 -14.78 -5.03 1.29
CA LEU A 631 -14.24 -3.75 1.72
C LEU A 631 -15.34 -2.81 2.27
N SER A 632 -16.57 -3.32 2.42
CA SER A 632 -17.76 -2.59 2.88
C SER A 632 -17.77 -2.33 4.39
N THR A 633 -18.53 -1.29 4.76
CA THR A 633 -18.28 -0.36 5.85
C THR A 633 -18.70 -0.79 7.25
N GLU A 634 -19.32 -1.95 7.40
CA GLU A 634 -19.97 -2.33 8.66
C GLU A 634 -19.72 -3.81 8.97
N SER A 635 -18.97 -4.07 10.06
CA SER A 635 -19.12 -5.23 10.97
C SER A 635 -17.99 -6.27 11.10
N ALA A 636 -16.89 -6.23 10.32
CA ALA A 636 -15.79 -7.19 10.53
C ALA A 636 -14.68 -6.63 11.44
N PRO A 637 -14.30 -7.29 12.56
CA PRO A 637 -13.07 -6.97 13.30
C PRO A 637 -11.87 -7.18 12.37
N GLY A 638 -11.08 -6.16 12.07
CA GLY A 638 -10.02 -6.23 11.06
C GLY A 638 -10.47 -5.91 9.62
N GLY A 639 -11.72 -5.46 9.45
CA GLY A 639 -12.30 -5.03 8.18
C GLY A 639 -12.25 -3.52 7.97
N PHE A 640 -12.40 -3.15 6.71
CA PHE A 640 -12.39 -1.77 6.23
C PHE A 640 -13.62 -1.01 6.74
N THR A 641 -13.47 0.19 7.34
CA THR A 641 -14.63 1.00 7.77
C THR A 641 -14.67 2.34 7.05
N LEU A 642 -15.71 2.59 6.25
CA LEU A 642 -15.69 3.49 5.07
C LEU A 642 -14.84 2.92 3.93
N PRO A 643 -15.12 3.21 2.64
CA PRO A 643 -14.37 2.65 1.53
C PRO A 643 -12.86 2.85 1.74
N GLY A 644 -12.19 1.76 2.12
CA GLY A 644 -10.74 1.63 2.21
C GLY A 644 -9.99 2.04 3.50
N ARG A 645 -10.65 2.19 4.66
CA ARG A 645 -9.91 2.32 5.94
C ARG A 645 -9.48 0.96 6.50
N VAL A 646 -8.26 0.47 6.27
CA VAL A 646 -7.77 -0.72 6.99
C VAL A 646 -7.62 -0.36 8.47
N THR A 647 -8.45 -0.93 9.34
CA THR A 647 -8.22 -0.83 10.78
C THR A 647 -7.73 -2.17 11.31
N VAL A 648 -6.64 -2.15 12.09
CA VAL A 648 -6.21 -3.28 12.92
C VAL A 648 -7.07 -3.36 14.20
N ASN A 649 -8.38 -3.15 14.07
CA ASN A 649 -9.34 -3.13 15.17
C ASN A 649 -9.86 -4.55 15.44
N GLY A 650 -9.62 -5.06 16.65
CA GLY A 650 -10.08 -6.36 17.10
C GLY A 650 -9.98 -6.48 18.61
N PRO A 651 -10.22 -7.67 19.21
CA PRO A 651 -10.00 -7.87 20.63
C PRO A 651 -8.57 -7.52 21.07
N ILE A 652 -7.59 -7.70 20.18
CA ILE A 652 -6.20 -7.28 20.41
C ILE A 652 -6.07 -5.79 20.72
N SER A 653 -6.88 -4.95 20.09
CA SER A 653 -6.87 -3.49 20.24
C SER A 653 -7.51 -3.04 21.56
N ALA A 654 -8.19 -3.94 22.27
CA ALA A 654 -8.69 -3.68 23.61
C ALA A 654 -7.60 -3.81 24.68
N ARG A 655 -6.42 -4.38 24.39
CA ARG A 655 -5.32 -4.54 25.36
C ARG A 655 -4.28 -3.42 25.20
N GLY A 656 -3.91 -2.76 26.30
CA GLY A 656 -3.01 -1.59 26.25
C GLY A 656 -1.61 -1.91 25.69
N TRP A 657 -0.97 -2.98 26.17
CA TRP A 657 0.39 -3.36 25.78
C TRP A 657 0.54 -3.65 24.28
N THR A 658 -0.49 -4.18 23.63
CA THR A 658 -0.43 -4.60 22.22
C THR A 658 -0.23 -3.43 21.26
N LEU A 659 -0.52 -2.19 21.68
CA LEU A 659 -0.26 -1.00 20.86
C LEU A 659 1.24 -0.87 20.59
N GLN A 660 2.04 -1.00 21.65
CA GLN A 660 3.49 -0.93 21.58
C GLN A 660 4.04 -2.12 20.77
N GLU A 661 3.52 -3.32 21.02
CA GLU A 661 3.92 -4.55 20.30
C GLU A 661 3.72 -4.39 18.79
N GLN A 662 2.56 -3.87 18.38
CA GLN A 662 2.22 -3.63 16.97
C GLN A 662 3.11 -2.55 16.34
N LEU A 663 3.25 -1.38 16.99
CA LEU A 663 3.93 -0.22 16.42
C LEU A 663 5.45 -0.33 16.39
N LEU A 664 6.04 -1.03 17.36
CA LEU A 664 7.49 -1.28 17.36
C LEU A 664 7.90 -2.36 16.37
N SER A 665 6.98 -3.25 15.98
CA SER A 665 7.27 -4.31 15.01
C SER A 665 7.51 -3.76 13.61
N THR A 666 8.61 -4.19 12.97
CA THR A 666 8.89 -3.84 11.56
C THR A 666 7.87 -4.49 10.62
N ARG A 667 7.45 -5.73 10.92
CA ARG A 667 6.48 -6.51 10.16
C ARG A 667 5.49 -7.17 11.11
N VAL A 668 4.21 -7.19 10.75
CA VAL A 668 3.16 -7.88 11.49
C VAL A 668 2.33 -8.71 10.53
N LEU A 669 2.13 -9.98 10.84
CA LEU A 669 1.18 -10.86 10.18
C LEU A 669 -0.03 -11.04 11.10
N TYR A 670 -1.17 -10.52 10.68
CA TYR A 670 -2.42 -10.65 11.40
C TYR A 670 -3.31 -11.75 10.82
N PHE A 671 -3.88 -12.54 11.71
CA PHE A 671 -4.95 -13.48 11.41
C PHE A 671 -6.28 -12.81 11.76
N GLY A 672 -7.03 -12.37 10.75
CA GLY A 672 -8.34 -11.75 10.92
C GLY A 672 -9.50 -12.68 10.52
N PRO A 673 -10.72 -12.15 10.36
CA PRO A 673 -11.92 -12.93 10.14
C PRO A 673 -11.92 -13.46 8.70
N GLY A 674 -11.32 -14.64 8.52
CA GLY A 674 -11.23 -15.32 7.24
C GLY A 674 -10.14 -14.82 6.28
N TYR A 675 -9.30 -13.87 6.69
CA TYR A 675 -8.20 -13.33 5.88
C TYR A 675 -6.91 -13.17 6.69
N LEU A 676 -5.79 -13.22 5.97
CA LEU A 676 -4.49 -12.78 6.48
C LEU A 676 -4.26 -11.33 6.10
N TYR A 677 -3.69 -10.57 7.03
CA TYR A 677 -3.28 -9.20 6.78
C TYR A 677 -1.79 -9.05 7.08
N TRP A 678 -1.10 -8.34 6.22
CA TRP A 678 0.31 -8.04 6.33
C TRP A 678 0.49 -6.56 6.54
N GLU A 679 1.32 -6.18 7.50
CA GLU A 679 1.66 -4.78 7.75
C GLU A 679 3.18 -4.66 7.89
N CYS A 680 3.80 -3.73 7.16
CA CYS A 680 5.20 -3.36 7.33
C CYS A 680 5.40 -1.83 7.27
N LEU A 681 6.66 -1.37 7.24
CA LEU A 681 6.95 0.07 7.18
C LEU A 681 6.68 0.72 5.81
N CYS A 682 6.45 -0.09 4.77
CA CYS A 682 6.25 0.41 3.40
C CYS A 682 4.89 0.07 2.82
N ALA A 683 4.22 -0.97 3.32
CA ALA A 683 3.05 -1.54 2.68
C ALA A 683 2.16 -2.25 3.71
N MET A 684 0.87 -2.30 3.40
CA MET A 684 -0.10 -3.16 4.06
C MET A 684 -0.88 -3.92 3.00
N SER A 685 -1.02 -5.24 3.19
CA SER A 685 -1.65 -6.15 2.23
C SER A 685 -2.67 -7.04 2.92
N VAL A 686 -3.64 -7.55 2.17
CA VAL A 686 -4.58 -8.59 2.61
C VAL A 686 -4.47 -9.74 1.65
N ASP A 687 -4.63 -10.98 2.11
CA ASP A 687 -4.44 -12.13 1.23
C ASP A 687 -5.49 -12.18 0.12
N ALA A 688 -6.63 -11.49 0.28
CA ALA A 688 -7.62 -11.27 -0.78
C ALA A 688 -7.20 -10.29 -1.89
N ASP A 689 -6.23 -9.42 -1.64
CA ASP A 689 -5.56 -8.55 -2.62
C ASP A 689 -4.05 -8.53 -2.32
N PRO A 690 -3.35 -9.64 -2.60
CA PRO A 690 -1.98 -9.82 -2.14
C PRO A 690 -1.00 -8.84 -2.79
N SER A 691 -1.35 -8.25 -3.93
CA SER A 691 -0.57 -7.23 -4.62
C SER A 691 -0.90 -5.79 -4.23
N THR A 692 -1.93 -5.55 -3.40
CA THR A 692 -2.44 -4.21 -3.00
C THR A 692 -2.86 -3.31 -4.16
N SER A 693 -2.83 -3.84 -5.38
CA SER A 693 -3.05 -3.11 -6.62
C SER A 693 -4.50 -2.67 -6.74
N ILE A 694 -5.40 -3.46 -6.18
CA ILE A 694 -6.84 -3.25 -6.26
C ILE A 694 -7.26 -2.23 -5.21
N MET A 695 -6.81 -2.42 -3.95
CA MET A 695 -7.04 -1.47 -2.88
C MET A 695 -6.61 -0.06 -3.26
N SER A 696 -5.46 0.12 -3.92
CA SER A 696 -4.96 1.43 -4.34
C SER A 696 -5.86 2.22 -5.31
N ARG A 697 -6.86 1.58 -5.95
CA ARG A 697 -7.76 2.23 -6.92
C ARG A 697 -9.15 2.51 -6.37
N PHE A 698 -9.73 1.57 -5.63
CA PHE A 698 -11.06 1.71 -5.03
C PHE A 698 -11.02 2.49 -3.71
N ALA A 699 -9.86 2.52 -3.07
CA ALA A 699 -9.51 3.57 -2.13
C ALA A 699 -9.45 4.89 -2.89
N GLY A 700 -10.48 5.73 -2.79
CA GLY A 700 -10.27 7.17 -3.03
C GLY A 700 -9.12 7.69 -2.14
N GLY A 701 -8.68 8.93 -2.33
CA GLY A 701 -7.56 9.51 -1.55
C GLY A 701 -7.65 9.29 -0.02
N PHE A 702 -8.86 9.13 0.52
CA PHE A 702 -9.14 8.80 1.93
C PHE A 702 -8.60 7.46 2.44
N ALA A 703 -8.38 6.47 1.59
CA ALA A 703 -8.09 5.11 2.04
C ALA A 703 -6.62 4.69 1.85
N ALA A 704 -5.96 5.22 0.81
CA ALA A 704 -4.50 5.29 0.79
C ALA A 704 -3.97 6.06 2.00
N PHE A 705 -4.68 7.10 2.45
CA PHE A 705 -4.38 7.91 3.62
C PHE A 705 -4.31 7.10 4.93
N ASP A 706 -5.29 6.24 5.24
CA ASP A 706 -5.31 5.47 6.50
C ASP A 706 -4.23 4.35 6.56
N VAL A 707 -3.99 3.68 5.42
CA VAL A 707 -2.90 2.70 5.29
C VAL A 707 -1.54 3.36 5.50
N ASN A 708 -1.36 4.52 4.89
CA ASN A 708 -0.17 5.34 5.04
C ASN A 708 -0.03 5.91 6.45
N GLN A 709 -1.13 6.19 7.17
CA GLN A 709 -1.08 6.72 8.53
C GLN A 709 -0.43 5.73 9.51
N ARG A 710 -0.79 4.44 9.47
CA ARG A 710 -0.16 3.44 10.37
C ARG A 710 1.32 3.22 10.03
N ALA A 711 1.66 3.13 8.75
CA ALA A 711 3.05 3.04 8.30
C ALA A 711 3.85 4.29 8.70
N HIS A 712 3.25 5.47 8.59
CA HIS A 712 3.81 6.75 9.04
C HIS A 712 4.11 6.74 10.54
N LEU A 713 3.15 6.33 11.38
CA LEU A 713 3.36 6.22 12.83
C LEU A 713 4.56 5.32 13.15
N LYS A 714 4.64 4.13 12.54
CA LYS A 714 5.77 3.20 12.72
C LYS A 714 7.09 3.81 12.29
N CYS A 715 7.13 4.47 11.12
CA CYS A 715 8.33 5.12 10.61
C CYS A 715 8.78 6.25 11.53
N THR A 716 7.85 7.10 11.99
CA THR A 716 8.12 8.21 12.91
C THR A 716 8.67 7.69 14.25
N ILE A 717 8.06 6.65 14.82
CA ILE A 717 8.56 6.00 16.05
C ILE A 717 9.97 5.42 15.83
N LYS A 718 10.24 4.82 14.67
CA LYS A 718 11.56 4.25 14.37
C LYS A 718 12.60 5.28 13.89
N GLY A 719 12.24 6.55 13.77
CA GLY A 719 13.12 7.58 13.21
C GLY A 719 13.53 7.28 11.75
N MET A 720 12.57 6.84 10.97
CA MET A 720 12.68 6.45 9.56
C MET A 720 11.84 7.37 8.68
N PRO A 721 12.20 7.57 7.39
CA PRO A 721 11.36 8.31 6.46
C PRO A 721 10.01 7.58 6.27
N SER A 722 8.94 8.35 6.14
CA SER A 722 7.59 7.84 5.88
C SER A 722 7.39 7.56 4.39
N PRO A 723 6.67 6.50 3.99
CA PRO A 723 6.28 6.28 2.60
C PRO A 723 5.11 7.19 2.16
N ALA A 724 4.39 7.80 3.10
CA ALA A 724 3.29 8.71 2.81
C ALA A 724 3.77 10.03 2.17
N THR A 725 2.96 10.64 1.30
CA THR A 725 3.33 11.89 0.61
C THR A 725 3.17 13.10 1.53
N ASP A 726 3.83 14.23 1.21
CA ASP A 726 3.75 15.46 2.02
C ASP A 726 2.31 16.00 2.15
N ASP A 727 1.46 15.77 1.14
CA ASP A 727 0.03 16.14 1.19
C ASP A 727 -0.79 15.26 2.16
N ASP A 728 -0.32 14.03 2.43
CA ASP A 728 -0.94 13.08 3.36
C ASP A 728 -0.51 13.31 4.82
N LEU A 729 0.60 14.03 5.05
CA LEU A 729 1.26 14.13 6.34
C LEU A 729 1.20 15.53 6.93
N GLN A 730 0.05 15.90 7.49
CA GLN A 730 -0.10 17.18 8.21
C GLN A 730 0.39 17.12 9.67
N ASP A 731 0.90 15.98 10.14
CA ASP A 731 1.14 15.73 11.56
C ASP A 731 2.59 16.02 12.01
N SER A 732 2.74 16.96 12.94
CA SER A 732 3.98 17.15 13.70
C SER A 732 4.29 15.90 14.56
N PRO A 733 5.57 15.63 14.94
CA PRO A 733 5.90 14.52 15.85
C PRO A 733 5.11 14.52 17.16
N TYR A 734 4.70 15.72 17.62
CA TYR A 734 3.86 15.87 18.80
C TYR A 734 2.39 15.50 18.54
N SER A 735 1.83 15.77 17.35
CA SER A 735 0.47 15.31 17.02
C SER A 735 0.40 13.79 16.81
N VAL A 736 1.48 13.19 16.29
CA VAL A 736 1.69 11.74 16.32
C VAL A 736 1.58 11.21 17.77
N TRP A 737 2.29 11.81 18.72
CA TRP A 737 2.17 11.44 20.14
C TRP A 737 0.72 11.57 20.66
N GLN A 738 0.02 12.65 20.32
CA GLN A 738 -1.36 12.88 20.75
C GLN A 738 -2.31 11.80 20.20
N ALA A 739 -2.16 11.42 18.94
CA ALA A 739 -2.94 10.34 18.31
C ALA A 739 -2.68 8.98 18.97
N LEU A 740 -1.40 8.66 19.21
CA LEU A 740 -0.99 7.43 19.91
C LEU A 740 -1.56 7.37 21.32
N LEU A 741 -1.49 8.46 22.08
CA LEU A 741 -2.00 8.49 23.44
C LEU A 741 -3.52 8.34 23.47
N LYS A 742 -4.23 8.95 22.51
CA LYS A 742 -5.69 8.79 22.37
C LYS A 742 -6.08 7.35 22.07
N GLU A 743 -5.37 6.68 21.16
CA GLU A 743 -5.59 5.27 20.88
C GLU A 743 -5.27 4.40 22.10
N PHE A 744 -4.13 4.63 22.75
CA PHE A 744 -3.70 3.87 23.92
C PHE A 744 -4.68 3.96 25.09
N THR A 745 -5.12 5.16 25.43
CA THR A 745 -5.98 5.40 26.60
C THR A 745 -7.41 4.91 26.40
N SER A 746 -7.84 4.63 25.16
CA SER A 746 -9.07 3.87 24.91
C SER A 746 -8.94 2.35 25.13
N ARG A 747 -7.73 1.84 25.38
CA ARG A 747 -7.50 0.41 25.62
C ARG A 747 -7.56 0.08 27.11
N SER A 748 -7.95 -1.15 27.40
CA SER A 748 -7.99 -1.71 28.74
C SER A 748 -6.61 -2.22 29.18
N LEU A 749 -6.29 -2.04 30.46
CA LEU A 749 -5.10 -2.59 31.10
C LEU A 749 -5.50 -3.50 32.25
N SER A 750 -4.84 -4.65 32.38
CA SER A 750 -5.06 -5.57 33.50
C SER A 750 -4.51 -5.02 34.82
N LYS A 751 -3.46 -4.20 34.76
CA LYS A 751 -2.85 -3.51 35.91
C LYS A 751 -2.79 -2.01 35.62
N SER A 752 -3.36 -1.18 36.49
CA SER A 752 -3.34 0.27 36.32
C SER A 752 -1.94 0.89 36.45
N SER A 753 -1.04 0.24 37.19
CA SER A 753 0.39 0.59 37.28
C SER A 753 1.12 0.57 35.93
N ASP A 754 0.58 -0.12 34.93
CA ASP A 754 1.22 -0.30 33.63
C ASP A 754 0.86 0.82 32.64
N ARG A 755 0.05 1.82 33.04
CA ARG A 755 -0.41 2.91 32.15
C ARG A 755 0.75 3.64 31.47
N ILE A 756 1.76 4.08 32.22
CA ILE A 756 2.94 4.71 31.63
C ILE A 756 3.92 3.66 31.06
N PRO A 757 4.27 2.58 31.78
CA PRO A 757 5.17 1.55 31.25
C PRO A 757 4.80 1.04 29.85
N ALA A 758 3.51 0.84 29.56
CA ALA A 758 3.03 0.27 28.30
C ALA A 758 3.14 1.19 27.07
N VAL A 759 3.41 2.49 27.27
CA VAL A 759 3.69 3.46 26.20
C VAL A 759 5.07 4.09 26.28
N LEU A 760 5.82 3.80 27.35
CA LEU A 760 7.09 4.46 27.64
C LEU A 760 8.10 4.29 26.50
N ALA A 761 8.13 3.13 25.86
CA ALA A 761 9.04 2.91 24.74
C ALA A 761 8.67 3.75 23.51
N LEU A 762 7.37 3.87 23.22
CA LEU A 762 6.89 4.73 22.13
C LEU A 762 7.25 6.18 22.40
N ALA A 763 7.06 6.65 23.63
CA ALA A 763 7.40 8.00 24.04
C ALA A 763 8.92 8.25 23.98
N LYS A 764 9.75 7.35 24.50
CA LYS A 764 11.22 7.46 24.44
C LYS A 764 11.74 7.55 23.01
N SER A 765 11.16 6.78 22.09
CA SER A 765 11.51 6.85 20.67
C SER A 765 11.20 8.21 20.04
N LEU A 766 10.21 8.94 20.56
CA LEU A 766 9.81 10.26 20.09
C LEU A 766 10.54 11.42 20.79
N GLU A 767 11.32 11.20 21.86
CA GLU A 767 12.01 12.28 22.60
C GLU A 767 12.89 13.16 21.71
N LYS A 768 13.60 12.55 20.76
CA LYS A 768 14.47 13.26 19.84
C LYS A 768 13.69 14.12 18.84
N THR A 769 12.54 13.64 18.35
CA THR A 769 11.74 14.33 17.32
C THR A 769 10.78 15.35 17.91
N VAL A 770 10.31 15.14 19.14
CA VAL A 770 9.49 16.09 19.92
C VAL A 770 10.35 17.17 20.60
N GLU A 771 11.68 16.96 20.69
CA GLU A 771 12.64 17.82 21.39
C GLU A 771 12.27 18.04 22.87
N GLY A 772 11.92 16.94 23.55
CA GLY A 772 11.52 16.95 24.95
C GLY A 772 11.80 15.63 25.66
N GLU A 773 11.97 15.68 26.98
CA GLU A 773 12.13 14.51 27.84
C GLU A 773 10.75 14.00 28.28
N PHE A 774 10.44 12.72 28.05
CA PHE A 774 9.15 12.16 28.44
C PHE A 774 9.20 11.64 29.89
N ILE A 775 8.48 12.31 30.78
CA ILE A 775 8.55 12.04 32.20
C ILE A 775 7.17 12.11 32.85
N GLY A 776 6.78 11.03 33.53
CA GLY A 776 5.54 10.98 34.30
C GLY A 776 4.27 11.17 33.48
N GLY A 777 4.31 10.89 32.18
CA GLY A 777 3.18 11.10 31.25
C GLY A 777 3.20 12.44 30.50
N ILE A 778 4.13 13.35 30.77
CA ILE A 778 4.20 14.65 30.09
C ILE A 778 5.56 14.87 29.41
N TRP A 779 5.61 15.81 28.48
CA TRP A 779 6.87 16.23 27.85
C TRP A 779 7.47 17.42 28.59
N LYS A 780 8.66 17.23 29.15
CA LYS A 780 9.45 18.30 29.74
C LYS A 780 10.27 19.00 28.65
N GLY A 781 10.15 20.33 28.56
CA GLY A 781 10.78 21.15 27.53
C GLY A 781 9.84 22.19 26.95
N ALA A 782 10.03 22.53 25.68
CA ALA A 782 9.23 23.55 24.98
C ALA A 782 7.72 23.20 24.89
N ARG A 783 7.40 21.90 24.95
CA ARG A 783 6.03 21.35 24.81
C ARG A 783 5.31 21.10 26.13
N LEU A 784 5.84 21.54 27.27
CA LEU A 784 5.28 21.21 28.58
C LEU A 784 3.86 21.75 28.78
N LEU A 785 3.60 23.00 28.41
CA LEU A 785 2.28 23.59 28.56
C LEU A 785 1.24 22.88 27.68
N GLU A 786 1.64 22.50 26.46
CA GLU A 786 0.81 21.71 25.55
C GLU A 786 0.55 20.30 26.11
N SER A 787 1.53 19.71 26.78
CA SER A 787 1.41 18.37 27.41
C SER A 787 0.42 18.35 28.57
N LEU A 788 0.12 19.50 29.17
CA LEU A 788 -0.91 19.66 30.19
C LEU A 788 -2.31 19.89 29.60
N CYS A 789 -2.46 20.05 28.28
CA CYS A 789 -3.74 20.38 27.66
C CYS A 789 -4.58 19.14 27.25
N TRP A 790 -4.46 18.03 27.98
CA TRP A 790 -5.27 16.84 27.78
C TRP A 790 -6.66 16.98 28.40
N LYS A 791 -7.66 16.19 27.95
CA LYS A 791 -8.97 16.02 28.62
C LYS A 791 -9.37 14.55 28.72
N SER A 792 -10.13 14.19 29.75
CA SER A 792 -10.76 12.87 29.86
C SER A 792 -12.16 12.86 29.22
N GLN A 793 -12.50 11.77 28.53
CA GLN A 793 -13.85 11.52 28.00
C GLN A 793 -14.80 10.94 29.05
N GLU A 794 -14.29 10.14 29.98
CA GLU A 794 -15.08 9.49 31.03
C GLU A 794 -14.94 10.23 32.36
N LYS A 795 -16.07 10.49 33.01
CA LYS A 795 -16.13 11.08 34.35
C LYS A 795 -16.04 9.95 35.38
N ASP A 796 -15.22 10.13 36.41
CA ASP A 796 -15.15 9.32 37.65
C ASP A 796 -14.34 8.01 37.64
N ASN A 797 -13.58 7.71 36.59
CA ASN A 797 -12.59 6.64 36.63
C ASN A 797 -11.26 7.18 37.19
N GLN A 798 -11.10 7.33 38.50
CA GLN A 798 -9.79 7.68 39.06
C GLN A 798 -8.87 6.47 39.13
N GLU A 799 -7.64 6.62 38.66
CA GLU A 799 -6.61 5.59 38.77
C GLU A 799 -5.63 5.97 39.90
N PRO A 800 -5.55 5.17 40.97
CA PRO A 800 -4.62 5.46 42.07
C PRO A 800 -3.17 5.25 41.60
N GLY A 801 -2.28 6.20 41.92
CA GLY A 801 -0.83 6.01 41.80
C GLY A 801 -0.08 6.98 40.89
N ALA A 802 -0.75 7.96 40.26
CA ALA A 802 -0.10 9.02 39.48
C ALA A 802 -0.48 10.44 39.97
N PRO A 803 0.40 11.45 39.82
CA PRO A 803 0.13 12.86 40.15
C PRO A 803 -1.00 13.47 39.31
N SER A 804 -1.75 14.45 39.83
CA SER A 804 -2.96 14.93 39.13
C SER A 804 -2.68 15.67 37.82
N TRP A 805 -1.46 16.16 37.61
CA TRP A 805 -1.04 16.76 36.34
C TRP A 805 -0.79 15.72 35.22
N SER A 806 -0.64 14.45 35.57
CA SER A 806 -0.41 13.36 34.62
C SER A 806 -1.72 12.82 34.08
N TRP A 807 -1.80 12.58 32.77
CA TRP A 807 -2.95 11.88 32.19
C TRP A 807 -3.11 10.45 32.74
N ALA A 808 -2.06 9.88 33.34
CA ALA A 808 -2.13 8.56 33.97
C ALA A 808 -2.96 8.55 35.27
N SER A 809 -3.31 9.71 35.84
CA SER A 809 -4.16 9.81 37.04
C SER A 809 -5.65 9.63 36.78
N VAL A 810 -6.06 9.61 35.50
CA VAL A 810 -7.44 9.36 35.09
C VAL A 810 -7.51 8.05 34.29
N GLY A 811 -8.61 7.36 34.45
CA GLY A 811 -9.05 6.22 33.65
C GLY A 811 -9.98 6.68 32.53
N GLY A 812 -10.04 5.87 31.47
CA GLY A 812 -10.72 6.21 30.23
C GLY A 812 -9.82 6.91 29.20
N GLN A 813 -10.43 7.20 28.04
CA GLN A 813 -9.73 7.80 26.90
C GLN A 813 -9.39 9.27 27.17
N VAL A 814 -8.15 9.62 26.82
CA VAL A 814 -7.61 10.97 26.89
C VAL A 814 -7.42 11.51 25.49
N ASP A 815 -7.83 12.75 25.23
CA ASP A 815 -7.56 13.41 23.95
C ASP A 815 -7.04 14.84 24.14
N PHE A 816 -6.53 15.41 23.05
CA PHE A 816 -6.00 16.77 22.98
C PHE A 816 -6.74 17.61 21.93
N ASN A 817 -8.03 17.35 21.69
CA ASN A 817 -8.81 18.03 20.63
C ASN A 817 -8.87 19.57 20.82
N TYR A 818 -8.52 20.08 22.00
CA TYR A 818 -8.36 21.51 22.26
C TYR A 818 -7.11 22.12 21.62
N LEU A 819 -6.14 21.32 21.18
CA LEU A 819 -4.85 21.72 20.60
C LEU A 819 -4.73 21.50 19.09
N SER A 820 -5.83 21.32 18.33
CA SER A 820 -5.75 21.10 16.87
C SER A 820 -4.92 22.19 16.19
N ARG A 821 -3.72 21.82 15.74
CA ARG A 821 -2.77 22.68 15.04
C ARG A 821 -3.06 22.59 13.55
N GLU A 822 -3.42 23.71 12.93
CA GLU A 822 -3.08 23.88 11.51
C GLU A 822 -1.62 24.31 11.39
N ALA A 823 -0.99 24.00 10.26
CA ALA A 823 0.41 24.31 9.95
C ALA A 823 0.81 25.80 10.10
N PHE A 824 -0.14 26.72 10.33
CA PHE A 824 0.08 28.17 10.34
C PHE A 824 -0.28 28.90 11.65
N HIS A 825 -0.64 28.19 12.74
CA HIS A 825 -1.04 28.84 14.01
C HIS A 825 -0.42 28.17 15.24
N GLU A 826 0.74 28.66 15.70
CA GLU A 826 1.35 28.21 16.97
C GLU A 826 0.60 28.76 18.19
N PRO A 827 0.38 27.96 19.24
CA PRO A 827 -0.17 28.44 20.50
C PRO A 827 0.77 29.42 21.18
N VAL A 828 0.22 30.52 21.68
CA VAL A 828 0.93 31.53 22.46
C VAL A 828 0.95 31.09 23.93
N PRO A 829 2.12 30.90 24.55
CA PRO A 829 2.21 30.54 25.96
C PRO A 829 1.72 31.70 26.85
N MET A 830 0.77 31.40 27.75
CA MET A 830 0.24 32.35 28.75
C MET A 830 0.81 32.13 30.15
N ALA A 831 1.41 30.95 30.38
CA ALA A 831 2.15 30.62 31.59
C ALA A 831 3.65 30.47 31.30
N THR A 832 4.44 30.56 32.36
CA THR A 832 5.88 30.26 32.36
C THR A 832 6.16 29.12 33.32
N VAL A 833 7.02 28.18 32.91
CA VAL A 833 7.42 27.03 33.72
C VAL A 833 8.48 27.49 34.74
N VAL A 834 8.23 27.25 36.03
CA VAL A 834 9.14 27.61 37.13
C VAL A 834 10.01 26.41 37.52
N SER A 835 9.38 25.27 37.81
CA SER A 835 10.07 24.00 38.08
C SER A 835 9.21 22.81 37.70
N VAL A 836 9.88 21.68 37.45
CA VAL A 836 9.29 20.38 37.14
C VAL A 836 10.09 19.36 37.94
N ASP A 837 9.51 18.92 39.03
CA ASP A 837 10.17 18.07 40.03
C ASP A 837 9.47 16.71 40.01
N VAL A 838 9.96 15.77 39.20
CA VAL A 838 9.33 14.45 39.00
C VAL A 838 10.31 13.35 39.38
N GLU A 839 9.85 12.46 40.25
CA GLU A 839 10.54 11.24 40.64
C GLU A 839 9.77 10.03 40.10
N ALA A 840 10.47 9.16 39.36
CA ALA A 840 9.91 7.93 38.81
C ALA A 840 10.92 6.80 38.88
N ASN A 841 10.45 5.57 39.07
CA ASN A 841 11.29 4.37 38.90
C ASN A 841 11.62 4.15 37.42
N GLN A 842 12.54 3.22 37.12
CA GLN A 842 13.02 3.00 35.73
C GLN A 842 11.90 2.66 34.73
N ALA A 843 10.88 1.93 35.18
CA ALA A 843 9.70 1.59 34.38
C ALA A 843 8.64 2.71 34.32
N GLN A 844 8.78 3.75 35.14
CA GLN A 844 7.76 4.78 35.42
C GLN A 844 6.40 4.20 35.85
N SER A 845 6.37 3.02 36.48
CA SER A 845 5.17 2.42 37.06
C SER A 845 4.74 3.11 38.36
N HIS A 846 5.67 3.82 39.00
CA HIS A 846 5.41 4.68 40.15
C HIS A 846 5.98 6.05 39.85
N VAL A 847 5.10 7.05 39.78
CA VAL A 847 5.45 8.44 39.47
C VAL A 847 4.95 9.32 40.59
N SER A 848 5.79 10.24 41.04
CA SER A 848 5.43 11.27 42.00
C SER A 848 6.11 12.58 41.61
N GLY A 849 5.57 13.71 42.04
CA GLY A 849 6.20 14.99 41.74
C GLY A 849 5.24 16.15 41.59
N SER A 850 5.78 17.30 41.21
CA SER A 850 5.05 18.54 41.05
C SER A 850 5.48 19.36 39.85
N VAL A 851 4.53 20.10 39.28
CA VAL A 851 4.77 21.08 38.22
C VAL A 851 4.43 22.47 38.76
N THR A 852 5.42 23.37 38.79
CA THR A 852 5.23 24.74 39.26
C THR A 852 5.19 25.70 38.07
N LEU A 853 4.11 26.46 37.97
CA LEU A 853 3.84 27.40 36.88
C LEU A 853 3.64 28.82 37.42
N ARG A 854 3.99 29.81 36.61
CA ARG A 854 3.76 31.23 36.88
C ARG A 854 2.91 31.86 35.78
N GLY A 855 1.78 32.47 36.14
CA GLY A 855 0.79 32.96 35.18
C GLY A 855 -0.41 33.65 35.84
N THR A 856 -1.53 33.68 35.13
CA THR A 856 -2.78 34.30 35.63
C THR A 856 -3.69 33.23 36.24
N LEU A 857 -4.11 33.47 37.48
CA LEU A 857 -5.05 32.61 38.22
C LEU A 857 -6.39 33.33 38.37
N HIS A 858 -7.46 32.65 37.99
CA HIS A 858 -8.84 33.10 38.05
C HIS A 858 -9.59 32.30 39.09
N TRP A 859 -10.51 32.94 39.79
CA TRP A 859 -11.54 32.23 40.54
C TRP A 859 -12.75 32.03 39.64
N LYS A 860 -13.20 30.78 39.52
CA LYS A 860 -14.26 30.36 38.61
C LYS A 860 -15.34 29.60 39.36
N LYS A 861 -16.60 30.03 39.17
CA LYS A 861 -17.75 29.29 39.69
C LYS A 861 -18.15 28.24 38.66
N ILE A 862 -18.03 26.96 38.99
CA ILE A 862 -18.51 25.90 38.09
C ILE A 862 -20.02 25.80 38.28
N THR A 863 -20.78 26.09 37.22
CA THR A 863 -22.20 25.74 37.13
C THR A 863 -22.34 24.33 36.55
N PRO A 864 -23.13 23.42 37.16
CA PRO A 864 -23.47 22.15 36.53
C PRO A 864 -24.13 22.44 35.18
N SER A 865 -23.57 21.94 34.09
CA SER A 865 -24.15 22.11 32.75
C SER A 865 -25.56 21.53 32.74
N SER A 866 -26.56 22.32 32.33
CA SER A 866 -27.86 21.75 31.98
C SER A 866 -27.76 21.06 30.62
N ASP A 867 -28.56 20.02 30.35
CA ASP A 867 -28.60 19.34 29.04
C ASP A 867 -28.95 20.29 27.86
N GLU A 868 -29.45 21.50 28.15
CA GLU A 868 -29.71 22.54 27.14
C GLU A 868 -28.45 23.36 26.78
N ASP A 869 -27.50 23.55 27.71
CA ASP A 869 -26.25 24.29 27.48
C ASP A 869 -25.27 23.51 26.58
N ALA A 870 -25.36 22.18 26.58
CA ALA A 870 -24.59 21.29 25.70
C ALA A 870 -24.92 21.46 24.21
N LYS A 871 -25.99 22.18 23.87
CA LYS A 871 -26.42 22.44 22.48
C LYS A 871 -25.86 23.74 21.90
N SER A 872 -25.23 24.60 22.70
CA SER A 872 -24.58 25.82 22.20
C SER A 872 -23.14 25.51 21.78
N PRO A 873 -22.78 25.62 20.49
CA PRO A 873 -21.40 25.39 20.03
C PRO A 873 -20.40 26.46 20.54
N PHE A 874 -20.85 27.45 21.31
CA PHE A 874 -20.06 28.58 21.81
C PHE A 874 -19.95 28.65 23.35
N ALA A 875 -20.52 27.70 24.09
CA ALA A 875 -20.40 27.66 25.55
C ALA A 875 -18.98 27.25 25.98
N ALA A 876 -18.51 27.73 27.14
CA ALA A 876 -17.26 27.27 27.73
C ALA A 876 -17.30 25.75 27.91
N ILE A 877 -16.42 25.02 27.23
CA ILE A 877 -16.41 23.55 27.28
C ILE A 877 -15.55 23.14 28.48
N ASP A 878 -16.14 23.23 29.67
CA ASP A 878 -15.53 22.72 30.91
C ASP A 878 -15.55 21.19 30.89
N ALA A 879 -14.39 20.57 30.69
CA ALA A 879 -14.20 19.14 30.78
C ALA A 879 -13.58 18.81 32.15
N LEU A 880 -14.39 18.28 33.05
CA LEU A 880 -13.95 17.85 34.38
C LEU A 880 -13.34 16.46 34.31
N ASP A 881 -12.19 16.28 34.98
CA ASP A 881 -11.51 14.98 35.12
C ASP A 881 -12.27 14.07 36.11
N ARG A 882 -13.16 14.63 36.93
CA ARG A 882 -13.98 13.94 37.95
C ARG A 882 -15.22 14.76 38.34
N GLN A 883 -16.24 14.09 38.87
CA GLN A 883 -17.39 14.70 39.53
C GLN A 883 -16.91 15.30 40.85
N ALA A 884 -16.54 16.58 40.83
CA ALA A 884 -16.12 17.27 42.04
C ALA A 884 -17.34 17.53 42.95
N ASP A 885 -17.13 17.48 44.27
CA ASP A 885 -17.96 18.24 45.21
C ASP A 885 -17.71 19.73 44.90
N LEU A 886 -18.42 20.24 43.90
CA LEU A 886 -18.25 21.58 43.32
C LEU A 886 -18.78 22.68 44.24
N THR A 887 -19.00 22.39 45.51
CA THR A 887 -19.74 23.28 46.40
C THR A 887 -18.94 24.54 46.71
N GLU A 888 -17.63 24.52 46.97
CA GLU A 888 -16.88 25.78 47.20
C GLU A 888 -15.38 25.66 46.76
N HIS A 889 -14.91 26.63 45.95
CA HIS A 889 -13.51 26.89 45.51
C HIS A 889 -12.93 26.12 44.30
N CYS A 890 -13.27 26.55 43.07
CA CYS A 890 -12.55 26.18 41.86
C CYS A 890 -11.78 27.38 41.27
N TYR A 891 -10.61 27.10 40.73
CA TYR A 891 -9.77 28.09 40.06
C TYR A 891 -9.52 27.68 38.61
N ALA A 892 -9.38 28.67 37.72
CA ALA A 892 -8.93 28.46 36.36
C ALA A 892 -7.55 29.13 36.17
N PHE A 893 -6.60 28.47 35.52
CA PHE A 893 -5.26 29.00 35.30
C PHE A 893 -4.94 29.01 33.80
N ASP A 894 -4.58 30.18 33.27
CA ASP A 894 -4.26 30.37 31.84
C ASP A 894 -3.00 29.58 31.44
N LEU A 895 -3.11 28.65 30.48
CA LEU A 895 -1.98 27.88 29.95
C LEU A 895 -1.48 28.43 28.61
N VAL A 896 -2.34 28.36 27.60
CA VAL A 896 -2.02 28.68 26.20
C VAL A 896 -3.20 29.36 25.52
N ALA A 897 -2.92 30.19 24.52
CA ALA A 897 -3.92 30.89 23.72
C ALA A 897 -3.69 30.69 22.22
N PHE A 898 -4.77 30.66 21.45
CA PHE A 898 -4.75 30.56 19.99
C PHE A 898 -5.32 31.82 19.36
N GLU A 899 -4.64 32.34 18.33
CA GLU A 899 -5.12 33.49 17.56
C GLU A 899 -6.41 33.19 16.78
N LYS A 900 -6.57 31.93 16.39
CA LYS A 900 -7.77 31.35 15.77
C LYS A 900 -8.09 30.05 16.50
N GLY A 901 -9.34 29.85 16.92
CA GLY A 901 -9.76 28.65 17.64
C GLY A 901 -9.59 27.37 16.82
N PRO A 902 -9.65 26.20 17.46
CA PRO A 902 -9.48 24.91 16.80
C PRO A 902 -10.59 24.63 15.78
N LEU A 903 -10.31 23.76 14.79
CA LEU A 903 -11.31 23.24 13.87
C LEU A 903 -12.36 22.45 14.68
N TYR A 904 -13.61 22.92 14.65
CA TYR A 904 -14.73 22.16 15.21
C TYR A 904 -15.37 21.38 14.07
N GLU A 905 -15.20 20.06 14.09
CA GLU A 905 -15.79 19.15 13.13
C GLU A 905 -17.01 18.46 13.76
N TRP A 906 -18.15 18.57 13.08
CA TRP A 906 -19.35 17.81 13.42
C TRP A 906 -19.64 16.84 12.27
N HIS A 907 -19.63 15.53 12.54
CA HIS A 907 -19.79 14.48 11.51
C HIS A 907 -18.89 14.66 10.27
N GLY A 908 -17.62 14.98 10.48
CA GLY A 908 -16.63 15.12 9.39
C GLY A 908 -16.80 16.36 8.50
N ARG A 909 -17.59 17.36 8.93
CA ARG A 909 -17.67 18.66 8.26
C ARG A 909 -17.23 19.79 9.19
N SER A 910 -16.36 20.67 8.70
CA SER A 910 -15.99 21.91 9.37
C SER A 910 -17.24 22.78 9.58
N MET A 911 -17.48 23.19 10.82
CA MET A 911 -18.62 24.04 11.18
C MET A 911 -18.39 25.53 10.88
N TRP A 912 -17.20 25.92 10.42
CA TRP A 912 -16.87 27.32 10.13
C TRP A 912 -16.92 27.60 8.63
N SER A 913 -17.67 28.62 8.22
CA SER A 913 -17.65 29.12 6.83
C SER A 913 -16.43 30.02 6.60
N ASP A 914 -15.85 29.98 5.40
CA ASP A 914 -14.66 30.74 4.98
C ASP A 914 -14.77 32.26 5.19
N VAL A 915 -15.97 32.77 5.45
CA VAL A 915 -16.30 34.21 5.48
C VAL A 915 -16.24 34.81 6.90
N GLY A 916 -16.27 33.99 7.97
CA GLY A 916 -16.39 34.46 9.37
C GLY A 916 -15.12 34.38 10.23
N GLY A 917 -14.18 33.50 9.90
CA GLY A 917 -12.96 33.25 10.69
C GLY A 917 -13.22 32.57 12.05
N ARG A 918 -12.25 31.80 12.56
CA ARG A 918 -12.36 31.12 13.87
C ARG A 918 -12.03 32.09 15.01
N PRO A 919 -12.84 32.19 16.08
CA PRO A 919 -12.59 33.11 17.18
C PRO A 919 -11.34 32.70 17.99
N PRO A 920 -10.54 33.65 18.51
CA PRO A 920 -9.39 33.31 19.36
C PRO A 920 -9.85 32.52 20.58
N SER A 921 -9.02 31.63 21.09
CA SER A 921 -9.40 30.71 22.19
C SER A 921 -8.31 30.61 23.25
N VAL A 922 -8.69 30.51 24.52
CA VAL A 922 -7.74 30.32 25.64
C VAL A 922 -8.04 28.98 26.31
N ILE A 923 -6.99 28.18 26.53
CA ILE A 923 -7.06 26.94 27.29
C ILE A 923 -6.60 27.19 28.73
N ARG A 924 -7.40 26.71 29.68
CA ARG A 924 -7.15 26.86 31.12
C ARG A 924 -7.20 25.53 31.85
N LEU A 925 -6.32 25.34 32.83
CA LEU A 925 -6.46 24.25 33.81
C LEU A 925 -7.52 24.62 34.83
N LEU A 926 -8.39 23.67 35.15
CA LEU A 926 -9.27 23.75 36.30
C LEU A 926 -8.57 23.12 37.51
N LEU A 927 -8.52 23.86 38.61
CA LEU A 927 -7.70 23.55 39.77
C LEU A 927 -8.53 23.63 41.06
N GLN A 928 -8.24 22.74 41.99
CA GLN A 928 -8.76 22.78 43.36
C GLN A 928 -7.59 22.85 44.36
N PRO A 929 -7.65 23.74 45.37
CA PRO A 929 -6.64 23.78 46.42
C PRO A 929 -6.54 22.43 47.15
N VAL A 930 -5.32 22.04 47.51
CA VAL A 930 -5.08 20.85 48.34
C VAL A 930 -5.40 21.14 49.80
N ASP A 931 -5.16 22.37 50.26
CA ASP A 931 -5.52 22.85 51.59
C ASP A 931 -6.87 23.56 51.59
N GLN A 932 -7.72 23.24 52.58
CA GLN A 932 -9.04 23.87 52.73
C GLN A 932 -8.96 25.38 53.05
N ALA A 933 -7.79 25.87 53.48
CA ALA A 933 -7.55 27.29 53.74
C ALA A 933 -7.21 28.08 52.46
N GLY A 934 -6.77 27.41 51.38
CA GLY A 934 -6.42 28.04 50.10
C GLY A 934 -5.16 28.92 50.12
N ASP A 935 -4.34 28.83 51.16
CA ASP A 935 -3.16 29.69 51.38
C ASP A 935 -1.89 29.07 50.77
N SER A 936 -1.87 27.75 50.53
CA SER A 936 -0.66 27.03 50.14
C SER A 936 -0.17 27.27 48.70
N HIS A 937 -1.00 27.86 47.82
CA HIS A 937 -0.76 27.91 46.36
C HIS A 937 -0.45 26.53 45.74
N VAL A 938 -0.81 25.43 46.43
CA VAL A 938 -0.70 24.05 45.96
C VAL A 938 -2.09 23.57 45.55
N PHE A 939 -2.17 23.06 44.33
CA PHE A 939 -3.41 22.66 43.70
C PHE A 939 -3.31 21.23 43.21
N ARG A 940 -4.47 20.57 43.14
CA ARG A 940 -4.66 19.41 42.27
C ARG A 940 -5.43 19.84 41.05
N ARG A 941 -5.10 19.24 39.91
CA ARG A 941 -5.87 19.36 38.68
C ARG A 941 -7.22 18.65 38.83
N VAL A 942 -8.27 19.27 38.30
CA VAL A 942 -9.64 18.72 38.32
C VAL A 942 -10.34 18.77 36.98
N GLY A 943 -9.69 19.32 35.95
CA GLY A 943 -10.24 19.42 34.61
C GLY A 943 -9.49 20.44 33.77
N ILE A 944 -10.08 20.72 32.61
CA ILE A 944 -9.58 21.67 31.63
C ILE A 944 -10.77 22.41 31.00
N SER A 945 -10.56 23.66 30.63
CA SER A 945 -11.57 24.53 30.06
C SER A 945 -11.03 25.20 28.79
N MET A 946 -11.87 25.28 27.76
CA MET A 946 -11.65 26.18 26.63
C MET A 946 -12.72 27.24 26.60
N GLU A 947 -12.29 28.50 26.48
CA GLU A 947 -13.20 29.63 26.28
C GLU A 947 -12.86 30.37 24.99
N HIS A 948 -13.88 30.59 24.15
CA HIS A 948 -13.78 31.36 22.91
C HIS A 948 -13.93 32.86 23.21
N GLY A 949 -13.03 33.67 22.66
CA GLY A 949 -13.05 35.13 22.77
C GLY A 949 -13.90 35.78 21.67
N ASP A 950 -14.55 36.88 22.00
CA ASP A 950 -15.24 37.78 21.04
C ASP A 950 -14.25 38.85 20.56
N GLU A 951 -14.00 38.89 19.24
CA GLU A 951 -13.18 39.88 18.50
C GLU A 951 -11.69 40.09 18.90
N ARG A 952 -10.88 40.44 17.88
CA ARG A 952 -9.42 40.64 17.89
C ARG A 952 -8.85 41.52 19.03
N GLN A 953 -9.65 42.40 19.62
CA GLN A 953 -9.25 43.31 20.70
C GLN A 953 -8.85 42.57 21.99
N ARG A 954 -9.32 41.33 22.18
CA ARG A 954 -9.08 40.53 23.40
C ARG A 954 -7.71 39.84 23.46
N LEU A 955 -7.08 39.58 22.30
CA LEU A 955 -5.75 38.95 22.27
C LEU A 955 -4.64 39.95 22.62
N ASP A 956 -4.77 41.20 22.17
CA ASP A 956 -3.87 42.30 22.53
C ASP A 956 -3.95 42.65 24.03
N ASP A 957 -5.14 42.52 24.61
CA ASP A 957 -5.37 42.66 26.06
C ASP A 957 -4.68 41.58 26.90
N LEU A 958 -4.58 40.35 26.37
CA LEU A 958 -3.87 39.22 26.98
C LEU A 958 -2.34 39.33 26.80
N ARG A 959 -1.88 39.93 25.71
CA ARG A 959 -0.45 40.19 25.42
C ARG A 959 0.15 41.33 26.25
N ALA A 960 -0.67 42.22 26.81
CA ALA A 960 -0.19 43.39 27.54
C ALA A 960 0.28 43.03 28.98
N PRO A 961 1.51 43.38 29.41
CA PRO A 961 1.96 43.19 30.79
C PRO A 961 1.18 44.12 31.74
N ARG A 962 0.13 43.61 32.38
CA ARG A 962 -0.72 44.41 33.26
C ARG A 962 -0.08 44.57 34.65
N LYS A 963 0.55 45.72 34.88
CA LYS A 963 0.73 46.26 36.24
C LYS A 963 -0.55 46.97 36.68
N GLY A 964 -1.35 46.32 37.53
CA GLY A 964 -2.27 47.00 38.44
C GLY A 964 -3.62 47.50 37.90
N VAL A 965 -4.16 46.93 36.81
CA VAL A 965 -5.55 47.21 36.39
C VAL A 965 -6.29 45.88 36.25
N GLY A 966 -7.52 45.84 36.78
CA GLY A 966 -8.38 44.65 36.95
C GLY A 966 -8.64 43.81 35.69
N PRO A 967 -9.48 42.76 35.81
CA PRO A 967 -9.64 41.75 34.76
C PRO A 967 -10.12 42.39 33.44
N PRO A 968 -9.86 41.74 32.29
CA PRO A 968 -10.34 42.20 30.99
C PRO A 968 -11.82 42.56 31.06
N THR A 969 -12.20 43.72 30.53
CA THR A 969 -13.59 44.11 30.33
C THR A 969 -14.18 43.31 29.18
N GLY A 970 -14.40 42.03 29.43
CA GLY A 970 -15.16 41.11 28.61
C GLY A 970 -15.70 40.08 29.58
N THR A 971 -17.02 39.97 29.70
CA THR A 971 -17.66 38.99 30.58
C THR A 971 -17.36 37.58 30.08
N TRP A 972 -16.25 37.00 30.54
CA TRP A 972 -16.05 35.56 30.51
C TRP A 972 -17.07 34.97 31.48
N ALA A 973 -18.00 34.17 30.97
CA ALA A 973 -19.07 33.62 31.80
C ALA A 973 -18.44 32.89 33.01
N HIS A 974 -18.90 33.20 34.22
CA HIS A 974 -18.52 32.52 35.47
C HIS A 974 -17.13 32.79 36.09
N ILE A 975 -16.33 33.75 35.58
CA ILE A 975 -15.12 34.25 36.27
C ILE A 975 -15.48 35.44 37.18
N GLU A 976 -15.21 35.34 38.49
CA GLU A 976 -15.49 36.45 39.44
C GLU A 976 -14.32 37.41 39.64
N TRP A 977 -13.10 36.88 39.75
CA TRP A 977 -11.89 37.69 39.90
C TRP A 977 -10.66 37.01 39.29
N SER A 978 -9.61 37.80 39.07
CA SER A 978 -8.35 37.31 38.49
C SER A 978 -7.15 37.97 39.17
N LYS A 979 -6.09 37.20 39.38
CA LYS A 979 -4.78 37.67 39.86
C LYS A 979 -3.72 37.27 38.84
N THR A 980 -2.97 38.25 38.36
CA THR A 980 -1.82 38.01 37.48
C THR A 980 -0.56 37.69 38.29
N ASP A 981 0.44 37.14 37.61
CA ASP A 981 1.77 36.89 38.18
C ASP A 981 1.79 35.94 39.39
N GLN A 982 0.86 35.00 39.43
CA GLN A 982 0.75 34.01 40.50
C GLN A 982 1.64 32.82 40.21
N VAL A 983 2.35 32.34 41.24
CA VAL A 983 3.07 31.06 41.21
C VAL A 983 2.18 30.00 41.84
N ILE A 984 1.92 28.93 41.12
CA ILE A 984 1.11 27.79 41.57
C ILE A 984 1.91 26.50 41.43
N THR A 985 1.65 25.54 42.31
CA THR A 985 2.25 24.20 42.23
C THR A 985 1.14 23.18 42.06
N ILE A 986 1.25 22.33 41.04
CA ILE A 986 0.29 21.25 40.76
C ILE A 986 0.92 19.93 41.21
N VAL A 987 0.21 19.16 42.03
CA VAL A 987 0.66 17.88 42.61
C VAL A 987 -0.22 16.70 42.21
#